data_AF-A0A8T3ZG02-F1
#
_entry.id   AF-A0A8T3ZG02-F1
#
_cell.length_a   1.000
_cell.length_b   1.000
_cell.length_c   1.000
_cell.angle_alpha   90.00
_cell.angle_beta   90.00
_cell.angle_gamma   90.00
#
_symmetry.space_group_name_H-M   'P 1'
#
loop_
_entity.id
_entity.type
_entity.pdbx_description
1 polymer ?
#
loop_
_entity_poly.entity_id
_entity_poly.type
_entity_poly.pdbx_seq_one_letter_code
_entity_poly.pdbx_strand_id
1 'polypeptide(L)'
;MPRKKEEVEEEMMEELEEEVEKKEKKEGDEPTLEDLPGIGPKGAQKLREKGYTDLISIAAASKGELAAACEIGDATAEKVIAAARDKLDMGFKSAADLLEKRKEIGRITTGSSELNKLLGGGAETQTITEAYGAFGCLTGDEMITLSDGSLVPIGGFGYNLRAGIYDTKIPIMTFRNGRLVQTHATKLHIYDCKDALEVMLENGLSLKVTKNHPLMTSLGWKKAEELSANDDIRVINDAIFPPNYVRLQTKVKLHKFAGKAKYVRLPSELTPELAEIAAYVLGEGWHETESKDGGVTRVCFVSTNIKMLEKFKNLLLSVFDTEPNVRYKRKNVTALSIDSVMIGEFLKQFDGLYKTARNKHVPKQIFASPEKVIASFIAALYDCEGCARSDTEKKRTRESTFGNKSGKLYRYNLSSYTRDIELRSSSLKIIKGVQILLAKFCINSWWNHDLTKRDGKEFIGYKLHVSGRRNIESFYREIGVHTIRLKPGIEAMLSSYKRSIRDISTGFMKIKTVTPVFTEDGKVYDLEVPETHNFLANNILSHNSGKSQLGFQLAINVQLPAEKGGLNGACVFVDTEASLPYNERILVGHNNKFEYIEIGKLVEGMLSVGDTIRVGETLSTAQNSLNMHAVSFDPDDLKIKKFHITGFMKHKPQKVYDVRLSSGRNVRVTKFHNFFSLDSACNMVPVSTQNLRVGSRIAVAGKIPVGGSLDTIDLSDFLKDEQLYVRGSHEFKEVLFRLKTILKKTALKRDGNKDRAYNWIRRSELTLDVFNEIKRFLVNTDFNKLKIGGWSRKNTLPMIIKIDSDFMRFLGLYVAEGSCIVKKYNRDSVVHRVIITNTSKDVEDDVTALGSRLGLTFIRNKSDIKTESKPFALLIKKLCLGDSAHTKRLPEFVLNLDEDRIKSFLSGYVRGDGSISDSGTVACETASQKLVGDLIYATTSVGIPSRRRLVLRKCDSKTGKPSYTYSISWQETPAKSARLQELPNHNSQIGSLLKNVRKKSGLSQKRLAELSCTHAGTINHIESGYIKSVRRSFLEKLLDNFIDCGEKAALKRIVMSDIWFDEVVSVEECGFEPVYDIEVLPDDRNIQNFIGGDGGIILHNTFRPERVIQMAENMGLDPKKVLKNIFVARAFNSDHQVVLVDKIKDIVKEKNVKLIIVDSLTSLFRSDYIGRGELAPRQQRLNRHIHALQRLAETNNLAVYVTNQVMARPDMLFGDPTAAIGGHIVGHGTGVRIYLRKGRQGKRIARMIDSPSLPEGEAVFTVGEKGVED
;
A
#
# COMPACT_ATOMS: atom_id res chain seq x y z
N MET A 1 6.12 33.94 64.43
CA MET A 1 4.80 33.44 64.84
C MET A 1 3.79 33.79 63.75
N PRO A 2 3.03 32.82 63.24
CA PRO A 2 2.16 32.99 62.07
C PRO A 2 0.75 33.37 62.51
N ARG A 3 0.21 34.46 61.98
CA ARG A 3 -1.22 34.80 62.07
C ARG A 3 -1.77 35.54 60.84
N LYS A 4 -0.99 35.63 59.76
CA LYS A 4 -1.34 36.42 58.55
C LYS A 4 -1.51 35.59 57.28
N LYS A 5 -1.46 34.26 57.36
CA LYS A 5 -1.68 33.38 56.20
C LYS A 5 -3.06 32.73 56.20
N GLU A 6 -3.59 32.39 57.37
CA GLU A 6 -4.93 31.79 57.49
C GLU A 6 -6.05 32.82 57.19
N GLU A 7 -5.94 34.06 57.68
CA GLU A 7 -6.95 35.11 57.40
C GLU A 7 -7.06 35.48 55.90
N VAL A 8 -5.96 35.38 55.15
CA VAL A 8 -5.95 35.70 53.71
C VAL A 8 -6.44 34.51 52.87
N GLU A 9 -6.27 33.27 53.35
CA GLU A 9 -6.80 32.08 52.69
C GLU A 9 -8.31 31.89 52.98
N GLU A 10 -8.80 32.30 54.15
CA GLU A 10 -10.25 32.32 54.47
C GLU A 10 -11.01 33.42 53.69
N GLU A 11 -10.49 34.66 53.62
CA GLU A 11 -11.13 35.73 52.82
C GLU A 11 -11.14 35.39 51.32
N MET A 12 -10.09 34.76 50.79
CA MET A 12 -10.08 34.29 49.39
C MET A 12 -11.02 33.11 49.14
N MET A 13 -11.23 32.22 50.12
CA MET A 13 -12.20 31.12 49.99
C MET A 13 -13.64 31.62 50.06
N GLU A 14 -13.97 32.58 50.93
CA GLU A 14 -15.32 33.17 50.98
C GLU A 14 -15.66 33.96 49.72
N GLU A 15 -14.71 34.70 49.13
CA GLU A 15 -14.92 35.38 47.83
C GLU A 15 -15.07 34.38 46.67
N LEU A 16 -14.38 33.24 46.71
CA LEU A 16 -14.52 32.17 45.72
C LEU A 16 -15.83 31.39 45.89
N GLU A 17 -16.30 31.15 47.11
CA GLU A 17 -17.58 30.49 47.39
C GLU A 17 -18.77 31.40 47.02
N GLU A 18 -18.69 32.71 47.27
CA GLU A 18 -19.71 33.66 46.79
C GLU A 18 -19.72 33.82 45.25
N GLU A 19 -18.56 33.74 44.58
CA GLU A 19 -18.51 33.74 43.12
C GLU A 19 -19.01 32.43 42.49
N VAL A 20 -18.83 31.29 43.17
CA VAL A 20 -19.36 29.99 42.75
C VAL A 20 -20.88 29.94 42.98
N GLU A 21 -21.41 30.41 44.13
CA GLU A 21 -22.86 30.51 44.34
C GLU A 21 -23.56 31.53 43.42
N LYS A 22 -22.86 32.62 43.02
CA LYS A 22 -23.38 33.58 42.04
C LYS A 22 -23.30 33.06 40.60
N LYS A 23 -22.41 32.11 40.29
CA LYS A 23 -22.35 31.42 38.99
C LYS A 23 -23.32 30.22 38.90
N GLU A 24 -23.58 29.53 40.01
CA GLU A 24 -24.55 28.41 40.06
C GLU A 24 -26.02 28.85 40.08
N LYS A 25 -26.33 30.14 40.27
CA LYS A 25 -27.71 30.69 40.20
C LYS A 25 -28.11 31.31 38.86
N LYS A 26 -27.43 30.99 37.75
CA LYS A 26 -27.83 31.42 36.39
C LYS A 26 -27.72 30.35 35.28
N GLU A 27 -27.72 29.06 35.61
CA GLU A 27 -28.14 28.02 34.66
C GLU A 27 -29.58 27.63 34.98
N GLY A 28 -30.54 28.31 34.33
CA GLY A 28 -31.92 27.83 34.32
C GLY A 28 -32.02 26.59 33.45
N ASP A 29 -32.75 25.57 33.92
CA ASP A 29 -33.07 24.33 33.18
C ASP A 29 -33.23 24.60 31.67
N GLU A 30 -32.37 23.99 30.84
CA GLU A 30 -32.55 24.02 29.39
C GLU A 30 -33.94 23.42 29.08
N PRO A 31 -34.82 24.15 28.37
CA PRO A 31 -36.18 23.68 28.15
C PRO A 31 -36.16 22.39 27.32
N THR A 32 -36.81 21.37 27.85
CA THR A 32 -36.90 20.02 27.26
C THR A 32 -38.09 19.89 26.30
N LEU A 33 -38.13 18.80 25.54
CA LEU A 33 -39.23 18.52 24.59
C LEU A 33 -40.59 18.41 25.30
N GLU A 34 -40.57 17.95 26.55
CA GLU A 34 -41.71 17.80 27.44
C GLU A 34 -42.27 19.15 27.92
N ASP A 35 -41.48 20.22 27.82
CA ASP A 35 -41.90 21.57 28.20
C ASP A 35 -42.60 22.31 27.05
N LEU A 36 -42.85 21.65 25.92
CA LEU A 36 -43.58 22.21 24.79
C LEU A 36 -45.10 22.00 24.92
N PRO A 37 -45.92 23.04 24.66
CA PRO A 37 -47.36 22.97 24.84
C PRO A 37 -48.00 21.93 23.92
N GLY A 38 -48.66 20.93 24.50
CA GLY A 38 -49.31 19.85 23.77
C GLY A 38 -48.44 18.61 23.53
N ILE A 39 -47.18 18.62 23.97
CA ILE A 39 -46.28 17.47 23.92
C ILE A 39 -46.07 16.90 25.34
N GLY A 40 -46.82 15.85 25.67
CA GLY A 40 -46.57 15.07 26.89
C GLY A 40 -45.41 14.06 26.71
N PRO A 41 -45.03 13.31 27.76
CA PRO A 41 -43.90 12.37 27.73
C PRO A 41 -43.96 11.35 26.58
N LYS A 42 -45.16 10.87 26.24
CA LYS A 42 -45.38 9.97 25.08
C LYS A 42 -45.18 10.64 23.73
N GLY A 43 -45.53 11.93 23.61
CA GLY A 43 -45.30 12.73 22.40
C GLY A 43 -43.81 13.03 22.22
N ALA A 44 -43.12 13.39 23.31
CA ALA A 44 -41.67 13.61 23.31
C ALA A 44 -40.89 12.33 22.94
N GLN A 45 -41.32 11.16 23.42
CA GLN A 45 -40.72 9.89 23.03
C GLN A 45 -40.90 9.58 21.53
N LYS A 46 -42.11 9.76 20.98
CA LYS A 46 -42.37 9.59 19.53
C LYS A 46 -41.54 10.55 18.69
N LEU A 47 -41.39 11.80 19.13
CA LEU A 47 -40.54 12.80 18.48
C LEU A 47 -39.08 12.36 18.42
N ARG A 48 -38.53 11.88 19.54
CA ARG A 48 -37.17 11.33 19.61
C ARG A 48 -36.98 10.14 18.67
N GLU A 49 -37.94 9.21 18.64
CA GLU A 49 -37.92 8.05 17.73
C GLU A 49 -37.97 8.44 16.24
N LYS A 50 -38.57 9.59 15.92
CA LYS A 50 -38.65 10.15 14.56
C LYS A 50 -37.51 11.13 14.24
N GLY A 51 -36.54 11.29 15.14
CA GLY A 51 -35.33 12.10 14.93
C GLY A 51 -35.43 13.55 15.39
N TYR A 52 -36.49 13.93 16.09
CA TYR A 52 -36.66 15.24 16.74
C TYR A 52 -36.23 15.14 18.20
N THR A 53 -34.93 15.28 18.45
CA THR A 53 -34.33 15.03 19.77
C THR A 53 -34.14 16.28 20.63
N ASP A 54 -34.30 17.46 20.03
CA ASP A 54 -34.08 18.76 20.67
C ASP A 54 -35.08 19.82 20.16
N LEU A 55 -35.23 20.93 20.88
CA LEU A 55 -36.13 22.01 20.49
C LEU A 55 -35.80 22.61 19.10
N ILE A 56 -34.52 22.57 18.68
CA ILE A 56 -34.07 23.18 17.42
C ILE A 56 -34.62 22.38 16.23
N SER A 57 -34.57 21.05 16.34
CA SER A 57 -35.13 20.13 15.35
C SER A 57 -36.65 20.34 15.17
N ILE A 58 -37.36 20.67 16.25
CA ILE A 58 -38.78 21.01 16.22
C ILE A 58 -39.00 22.39 15.61
N ALA A 59 -38.20 23.40 16.00
CA ALA A 59 -38.30 24.75 15.47
C ALA A 59 -38.03 24.82 13.95
N ALA A 60 -37.22 23.91 13.41
CA ALA A 60 -36.90 23.80 11.99
C ALA A 60 -37.87 22.92 11.18
N ALA A 61 -38.74 22.15 11.84
CA ALA A 61 -39.69 21.24 11.17
C ALA A 61 -40.80 22.02 10.44
N SER A 62 -41.33 21.44 9.35
CA SER A 62 -42.58 21.94 8.76
C SER A 62 -43.79 21.44 9.56
N LYS A 63 -44.88 22.21 9.55
CA LYS A 63 -46.11 21.85 10.27
C LYS A 63 -46.64 20.45 9.92
N GLY A 64 -46.58 20.08 8.64
CA GLY A 64 -47.07 18.78 8.16
C GLY A 64 -46.18 17.60 8.57
N GLU A 65 -44.86 17.80 8.61
CA GLU A 65 -43.92 16.78 9.06
C GLU A 65 -44.08 16.50 10.57
N LEU A 66 -44.24 17.55 11.38
CA LEU A 66 -44.38 17.41 12.82
C LEU A 66 -45.76 16.85 13.21
N ALA A 67 -46.82 17.27 12.51
CA ALA A 67 -48.17 16.74 12.68
C ALA A 67 -48.22 15.23 12.40
N ALA A 68 -47.60 14.78 11.30
CA ALA A 68 -47.51 13.38 10.94
C ALA A 68 -46.64 12.57 11.92
N ALA A 69 -45.54 13.15 12.43
CA ALA A 69 -44.64 12.46 13.35
C ALA A 69 -45.27 12.19 14.73
N CYS A 70 -46.11 13.10 15.23
CA CYS A 70 -46.71 13.01 16.56
C CYS A 70 -48.17 12.52 16.55
N GLU A 71 -48.77 12.32 15.38
CA GLU A 71 -50.20 12.07 15.22
C GLU A 71 -51.06 13.17 15.89
N ILE A 72 -50.60 14.42 15.77
CA ILE A 72 -51.29 15.61 16.29
C ILE A 72 -51.86 16.42 15.13
N GLY A 73 -52.90 17.23 15.37
CA GLY A 73 -53.45 18.11 14.35
C GLY A 73 -52.48 19.25 13.98
N ASP A 74 -52.55 19.73 12.74
CA ASP A 74 -51.70 20.81 12.20
C ASP A 74 -51.65 22.06 13.09
N ALA A 75 -52.79 22.44 13.68
CA ALA A 75 -52.88 23.58 14.59
C ALA A 75 -52.08 23.39 15.89
N THR A 76 -51.95 22.15 16.37
CA THR A 76 -51.13 21.81 17.54
C THR A 76 -49.65 21.76 17.14
N ALA A 77 -49.32 21.17 16.00
CA ALA A 77 -47.96 21.15 15.47
C ALA A 77 -47.40 22.58 15.27
N GLU A 78 -48.21 23.49 14.73
CA GLU A 78 -47.83 24.90 14.55
C GLU A 78 -47.55 25.61 15.89
N LYS A 79 -48.35 25.35 16.93
CA LYS A 79 -48.11 25.87 18.28
C LYS A 79 -46.84 25.30 18.91
N VAL A 80 -46.56 24.02 18.71
CA VAL A 80 -45.35 23.35 19.21
C VAL A 80 -44.10 23.92 18.54
N ILE A 81 -44.13 24.15 17.22
CA ILE A 81 -43.03 24.77 16.47
C ILE A 81 -42.81 26.22 16.94
N ALA A 82 -43.89 26.99 17.10
CA ALA A 82 -43.82 28.38 17.55
C ALA A 82 -43.22 28.47 18.97
N ALA A 83 -43.68 27.63 19.89
CA ALA A 83 -43.17 27.59 21.26
C ALA A 83 -41.69 27.15 21.32
N ALA A 84 -41.27 26.23 20.46
CA ALA A 84 -39.87 25.84 20.35
C ALA A 84 -38.99 27.00 19.84
N ARG A 85 -39.45 27.76 18.83
CA ARG A 85 -38.75 28.95 18.32
C ARG A 85 -38.61 30.06 19.36
N ASP A 86 -39.66 30.27 20.14
CA ASP A 86 -39.70 31.30 21.18
C ASP A 86 -38.76 30.93 22.34
N LYS A 87 -38.80 29.68 22.81
CA LYS A 87 -37.90 29.17 23.87
C LYS A 87 -36.42 29.12 23.46
N LEU A 88 -36.13 29.01 22.17
CA LEU A 88 -34.77 29.06 21.62
C LEU A 88 -34.28 30.48 21.32
N ASP A 89 -35.11 31.49 21.61
CA ASP A 89 -34.80 32.89 21.31
C ASP A 89 -34.39 33.07 19.83
N MET A 90 -35.12 32.38 18.93
CA MET A 90 -34.93 32.41 17.47
C MET A 90 -35.63 33.62 16.81
N GLY A 91 -35.93 34.66 17.60
CA GLY A 91 -36.42 35.93 17.11
C GLY A 91 -35.36 36.70 16.31
N PHE A 92 -35.72 37.92 15.89
CA PHE A 92 -34.78 38.81 15.23
C PHE A 92 -33.73 39.30 16.24
N LYS A 93 -32.45 39.02 15.99
CA LYS A 93 -31.32 39.58 16.74
C LYS A 93 -30.79 40.81 16.03
N SER A 94 -30.39 41.83 16.79
CA SER A 94 -29.77 43.00 16.18
C SER A 94 -28.40 42.63 15.60
N ALA A 95 -27.94 43.38 14.60
CA ALA A 95 -26.59 43.19 14.08
C ALA A 95 -25.51 43.40 15.16
N ALA A 96 -25.80 44.17 16.22
CA ALA A 96 -24.91 44.38 17.36
C ALA A 96 -24.78 43.12 18.23
N ASP A 97 -25.88 42.43 18.51
CA ASP A 97 -25.86 41.18 19.29
C ASP A 97 -25.14 40.05 18.53
N LEU A 98 -25.32 40.01 17.20
CA LEU A 98 -24.59 39.10 16.32
C LEU A 98 -23.07 39.42 16.32
N LEU A 99 -22.71 40.71 16.36
CA LEU A 99 -21.33 41.16 16.41
C LEU A 99 -20.65 40.79 17.74
N GLU A 100 -21.36 40.90 18.86
CA GLU A 100 -20.85 40.44 20.17
C GLU A 100 -20.62 38.92 20.18
N LYS A 101 -21.57 38.12 19.70
CA LYS A 101 -21.38 36.66 19.57
C LYS A 101 -20.21 36.28 18.65
N ARG A 102 -19.94 37.07 17.61
CA ARG A 102 -18.79 36.84 16.72
C ARG A 102 -17.44 37.06 17.39
N LYS A 103 -17.37 37.77 18.53
CA LYS A 103 -16.13 37.91 19.31
C LYS A 103 -15.71 36.60 19.99
N GLU A 104 -16.63 35.65 20.16
CA GLU A 104 -16.37 34.35 20.79
C GLU A 104 -15.81 33.30 19.81
N ILE A 105 -15.72 33.63 18.52
CA ILE A 105 -15.23 32.72 17.48
C ILE A 105 -13.72 32.49 17.67
N GLY A 106 -13.36 31.22 17.90
CA GLY A 106 -11.97 30.77 17.99
C GLY A 106 -11.35 30.58 16.61
N ARG A 107 -10.02 30.68 16.53
CA ARG A 107 -9.25 30.41 15.31
C ARG A 107 -8.06 29.52 15.62
N ILE A 108 -7.90 28.44 14.85
CA ILE A 108 -6.79 27.50 14.96
C ILE A 108 -5.73 27.88 13.92
N THR A 109 -4.52 28.19 14.38
CA THR A 109 -3.39 28.48 13.50
C THR A 109 -3.07 27.31 12.60
N THR A 110 -2.77 27.59 11.34
CA THR A 110 -2.35 26.61 10.34
C THR A 110 -0.84 26.33 10.37
N GLY A 111 -0.09 27.03 11.23
CA GLY A 111 1.39 26.97 11.25
C GLY A 111 2.07 27.93 10.25
N SER A 112 1.33 28.47 9.28
CA SER A 112 1.79 29.51 8.34
C SER A 112 1.08 30.83 8.62
N SER A 113 1.86 31.91 8.79
CA SER A 113 1.32 33.25 9.03
C SER A 113 0.55 33.78 7.82
N GLU A 114 0.99 33.46 6.61
CA GLU A 114 0.31 33.85 5.37
C GLU A 114 -0.99 33.07 5.17
N LEU A 115 -0.99 31.77 5.45
CA LEU A 115 -2.20 30.94 5.38
C LEU A 115 -3.24 31.35 6.43
N ASN A 116 -2.78 31.76 7.62
CA ASN A 116 -3.67 32.34 8.63
C ASN A 116 -4.30 33.64 8.15
N LYS A 117 -3.53 34.57 7.56
CA LYS A 117 -4.09 35.82 7.01
C LYS A 117 -5.17 35.57 5.97
N LEU A 118 -4.96 34.60 5.08
CA LEU A 118 -5.96 34.21 4.07
C LEU A 118 -7.25 33.68 4.72
N LEU A 119 -7.14 32.93 5.80
CA LEU A 119 -8.28 32.40 6.56
C LEU A 119 -8.82 33.39 7.61
N GLY A 120 -8.41 34.66 7.60
CA GLY A 120 -8.87 35.66 8.57
C GLY A 120 -8.33 35.46 10.00
N GLY A 121 -7.23 34.72 10.17
CA GLY A 121 -6.54 34.46 11.43
C GLY A 121 -6.27 32.98 11.72
N GLY A 122 -6.80 32.05 10.91
CA GLY A 122 -6.68 30.60 11.10
C GLY A 122 -8.00 29.88 10.77
N ALA A 123 -8.03 28.55 10.90
CA ALA A 123 -9.26 27.77 10.71
C ALA A 123 -10.29 28.15 11.78
N GLU A 124 -11.43 28.68 11.35
CA GLU A 124 -12.46 29.30 12.20
C GLU A 124 -13.36 28.24 12.85
N THR A 125 -13.75 28.45 14.10
CA THR A 125 -14.80 27.65 14.76
C THR A 125 -16.19 28.02 14.23
N GLN A 126 -17.21 27.21 14.53
CA GLN A 126 -18.60 27.42 14.07
C GLN A 126 -18.80 27.30 12.56
N THR A 127 -17.81 26.81 11.82
CA THR A 127 -17.90 26.62 10.37
C THR A 127 -17.14 25.38 9.88
N ILE A 128 -17.53 24.88 8.72
CA ILE A 128 -16.80 23.85 7.99
C ILE A 128 -15.82 24.50 7.00
N THR A 129 -14.54 24.21 7.17
CA THR A 129 -13.48 24.53 6.21
C THR A 129 -13.24 23.34 5.27
N GLU A 130 -13.55 23.51 3.98
CA GLU A 130 -13.29 22.54 2.93
C GLU A 130 -11.94 22.79 2.25
N ALA A 131 -11.10 21.74 2.13
CA ALA A 131 -9.89 21.77 1.31
C ALA A 131 -9.97 20.78 0.13
N TYR A 132 -9.81 21.28 -1.10
CA TYR A 132 -9.80 20.46 -2.34
C TYR A 132 -8.76 20.96 -3.35
N GLY A 133 -8.41 20.20 -4.40
CA GLY A 133 -7.39 20.64 -5.37
C GLY A 133 -7.20 19.75 -6.61
N ALA A 134 -6.90 20.34 -7.76
CA ALA A 134 -6.68 19.67 -9.06
C ALA A 134 -5.25 19.18 -9.29
N PHE A 135 -5.11 18.08 -10.02
CA PHE A 135 -3.83 17.51 -10.44
C PHE A 135 -3.34 18.20 -11.71
N GLY A 136 -2.03 18.48 -11.82
CA GLY A 136 -1.42 18.91 -13.06
C GLY A 136 -1.16 17.70 -13.96
N CYS A 137 -1.46 17.76 -15.26
CA CYS A 137 -1.30 16.63 -16.19
C CYS A 137 -0.60 17.06 -17.49
N LEU A 138 -0.05 16.09 -18.23
CA LEU A 138 0.61 16.25 -19.54
C LEU A 138 -0.32 15.76 -20.66
N THR A 139 -0.12 16.21 -21.89
CA THR A 139 -0.82 15.59 -23.05
C THR A 139 -0.19 14.24 -23.40
N GLY A 140 -0.98 13.34 -24.02
CA GLY A 140 -0.56 11.95 -24.24
C GLY A 140 0.67 11.76 -25.13
N ASP A 141 0.97 12.74 -25.99
CA ASP A 141 2.10 12.75 -26.92
C ASP A 141 3.43 13.17 -26.26
N GLU A 142 3.42 13.68 -25.03
CA GLU A 142 4.63 14.11 -24.34
C GLU A 142 5.51 12.93 -23.93
N MET A 143 6.82 13.04 -24.18
CA MET A 143 7.77 11.95 -23.96
C MET A 143 8.28 11.98 -22.52
N ILE A 144 8.13 10.89 -21.79
CA ILE A 144 8.70 10.71 -20.45
C ILE A 144 9.96 9.86 -20.50
N THR A 145 10.91 10.16 -19.62
CA THR A 145 12.19 9.44 -19.52
C THR A 145 12.07 8.29 -18.54
N LEU A 146 12.21 7.05 -19.03
CA LEU A 146 12.21 5.85 -18.19
C LEU A 146 13.52 5.70 -17.41
N SER A 147 13.53 4.81 -16.41
CA SER A 147 14.71 4.60 -15.55
C SER A 147 15.98 4.18 -16.31
N ASP A 148 15.83 3.50 -17.45
CA ASP A 148 16.93 3.09 -18.32
C ASP A 148 17.37 4.20 -19.31
N GLY A 149 16.72 5.36 -19.31
CA GLY A 149 16.96 6.45 -20.25
C GLY A 149 16.16 6.38 -21.54
N SER A 150 15.29 5.38 -21.72
CA SER A 150 14.39 5.30 -22.88
C SER A 150 13.35 6.42 -22.83
N LEU A 151 13.00 6.99 -23.98
CA LEU A 151 11.90 7.96 -24.07
C LEU A 151 10.65 7.29 -24.61
N VAL A 152 9.51 7.47 -23.92
CA VAL A 152 8.22 6.88 -24.29
C VAL A 152 7.11 7.92 -24.13
N PRO A 153 6.15 8.03 -25.08
CA PRO A 153 4.99 8.90 -24.89
C PRO A 153 4.18 8.48 -23.67
N ILE A 154 3.79 9.42 -22.80
CA ILE A 154 3.05 9.11 -21.57
C ILE A 154 1.70 8.43 -21.86
N GLY A 155 1.02 8.82 -22.95
CA GLY A 155 -0.22 8.19 -23.40
C GLY A 155 -0.03 6.74 -23.88
N GLY A 156 1.19 6.34 -24.24
CA GLY A 156 1.53 4.97 -24.65
C GLY A 156 1.24 3.91 -23.58
N PHE A 157 1.16 4.31 -22.31
CA PHE A 157 0.84 3.42 -21.20
C PHE A 157 -0.67 3.24 -20.94
N GLY A 158 -1.53 4.04 -21.57
CA GLY A 158 -2.96 4.07 -21.23
C GLY A 158 -3.92 4.52 -22.31
N TYR A 159 -3.49 4.67 -23.58
CA TYR A 159 -4.33 5.26 -24.64
C TYR A 159 -5.69 4.57 -24.85
N ASN A 160 -5.74 3.24 -24.67
CA ASN A 160 -6.98 2.44 -24.76
C ASN A 160 -7.84 2.45 -23.48
N LEU A 161 -7.34 3.01 -22.38
CA LEU A 161 -8.02 3.05 -21.09
C LEU A 161 -8.95 4.27 -21.02
N ARG A 162 -10.00 4.18 -20.21
CA ARG A 162 -10.93 5.30 -19.97
C ARG A 162 -10.28 6.31 -19.00
N ALA A 163 -10.89 7.48 -18.82
CA ALA A 163 -10.47 8.36 -17.74
C ALA A 163 -10.63 7.65 -16.38
N GLY A 164 -9.60 7.71 -15.55
CA GLY A 164 -9.47 6.95 -14.32
C GLY A 164 -8.04 6.92 -13.81
N ILE A 165 -7.87 6.34 -12.62
CA ILE A 165 -6.56 6.15 -12.00
C ILE A 165 -6.26 4.66 -12.05
N TYR A 166 -5.13 4.31 -12.65
CA TYR A 166 -4.72 2.94 -12.91
C TYR A 166 -3.43 2.65 -12.16
N ASP A 167 -3.40 1.54 -11.42
CA ASP A 167 -2.15 1.07 -10.83
C ASP A 167 -1.15 0.74 -11.96
N THR A 168 0.09 1.20 -11.80
CA THR A 168 1.14 1.00 -12.79
C THR A 168 2.49 0.76 -12.13
N LYS A 169 3.47 0.32 -12.92
CA LYS A 169 4.86 0.13 -12.50
C LYS A 169 5.81 0.66 -13.56
N ILE A 170 5.50 1.83 -14.13
CA ILE A 170 6.31 2.44 -15.19
C ILE A 170 7.65 2.84 -14.56
N PRO A 171 8.78 2.25 -14.99
CA PRO A 171 10.10 2.63 -14.50
C PRO A 171 10.41 4.04 -14.98
N ILE A 172 10.57 5.01 -14.09
CA ILE A 172 10.68 6.42 -14.41
C ILE A 172 12.00 7.02 -13.87
N MET A 173 12.55 8.00 -14.60
CA MET A 173 13.66 8.82 -14.14
C MET A 173 13.15 10.06 -13.44
N THR A 174 13.72 10.36 -12.27
CA THR A 174 13.32 11.47 -11.39
C THR A 174 14.53 12.28 -10.94
N PHE A 175 14.33 13.38 -10.24
CA PHE A 175 15.39 14.28 -9.78
C PHE A 175 15.26 14.56 -8.28
N ARG A 176 16.35 14.37 -7.53
CA ARG A 176 16.43 14.63 -6.08
C ARG A 176 17.80 15.18 -5.71
N ASN A 177 17.84 16.27 -4.93
CA ASN A 177 19.07 16.88 -4.41
C ASN A 177 20.14 17.15 -5.50
N GLY A 178 19.72 17.64 -6.67
CA GLY A 178 20.64 17.97 -7.76
C GLY A 178 21.11 16.76 -8.59
N ARG A 179 20.59 15.55 -8.34
CA ARG A 179 20.98 14.33 -9.04
C ARG A 179 19.76 13.56 -9.56
N LEU A 180 19.98 12.79 -10.61
CA LEU A 180 19.00 11.87 -11.17
C LEU A 180 18.84 10.62 -10.28
N VAL A 181 17.60 10.19 -10.09
CA VAL A 181 17.23 9.02 -9.27
C VAL A 181 16.25 8.16 -10.04
N GLN A 182 16.53 6.86 -10.14
CA GLN A 182 15.66 5.88 -10.77
C GLN A 182 14.62 5.37 -9.77
N THR A 183 13.33 5.39 -10.15
CA THR A 183 12.23 4.81 -9.37
C THR A 183 11.10 4.37 -10.31
N HIS A 184 9.89 4.13 -9.82
CA HIS A 184 8.75 3.75 -10.64
C HIS A 184 7.52 4.57 -10.26
N ALA A 185 6.72 4.95 -11.25
CA ALA A 185 5.38 5.47 -11.00
C ALA A 185 4.48 4.33 -10.49
N THR A 186 3.74 4.58 -9.42
CA THR A 186 2.77 3.64 -8.81
C THR A 186 1.38 3.78 -9.41
N LYS A 187 1.03 4.96 -9.94
CA LYS A 187 -0.24 5.17 -10.63
C LYS A 187 -0.06 5.95 -11.93
N LEU A 188 -0.86 5.57 -12.93
CA LEU A 188 -1.12 6.34 -14.14
C LEU A 188 -2.50 6.98 -13.99
N HIS A 189 -2.52 8.29 -13.96
CA HIS A 189 -3.75 9.07 -13.98
C HIS A 189 -4.10 9.41 -15.42
N ILE A 190 -5.35 9.21 -15.80
CA ILE A 190 -5.89 9.55 -17.11
C ILE A 190 -7.15 10.38 -16.88
N TYR A 191 -7.20 11.58 -17.44
CA TYR A 191 -8.35 12.48 -17.32
C TYR A 191 -8.81 12.94 -18.69
N ASP A 192 -10.12 13.13 -18.84
CA ASP A 192 -10.66 13.79 -20.03
C ASP A 192 -10.40 15.29 -19.89
N CYS A 193 -9.65 15.86 -20.84
CA CYS A 193 -9.34 17.28 -20.88
C CYS A 193 -8.98 17.65 -22.32
N LYS A 194 -9.69 18.62 -22.89
CA LYS A 194 -9.44 19.08 -24.27
C LYS A 194 -8.42 20.21 -24.36
N ASP A 195 -8.23 20.95 -23.27
CA ASP A 195 -7.47 22.20 -23.25
C ASP A 195 -6.15 22.04 -22.50
N ALA A 196 -5.04 22.45 -23.12
CA ALA A 196 -3.70 22.46 -22.56
C ALA A 196 -2.95 23.75 -22.95
N LEU A 197 -1.77 23.95 -22.37
CA LEU A 197 -0.81 25.00 -22.72
C LEU A 197 0.48 24.33 -23.21
N GLU A 198 1.01 24.75 -24.36
CA GLU A 198 2.36 24.43 -24.78
C GLU A 198 3.32 25.49 -24.21
N VAL A 199 4.21 25.08 -23.31
CA VAL A 199 5.30 25.91 -22.79
C VAL A 199 6.53 25.61 -23.64
N MET A 200 6.98 26.58 -24.42
CA MET A 200 8.16 26.47 -25.29
C MET A 200 9.30 27.32 -24.75
N LEU A 201 10.50 26.74 -24.66
CA LEU A 201 11.72 27.36 -24.14
C LEU A 201 12.54 27.99 -25.27
N GLU A 202 13.49 28.86 -24.94
CA GLU A 202 14.36 29.54 -25.91
C GLU A 202 15.23 28.58 -26.73
N ASN A 203 15.64 27.47 -26.12
CA ASN A 203 16.33 26.38 -26.82
C ASN A 203 15.38 25.48 -27.62
N GLY A 204 14.11 25.84 -27.74
CA GLY A 204 13.11 25.16 -28.55
C GLY A 204 12.47 23.92 -27.92
N LEU A 205 12.92 23.44 -26.75
CA LEU A 205 12.20 22.40 -26.01
C LEU A 205 10.80 22.89 -25.68
N SER A 206 9.79 22.02 -25.75
CA SER A 206 8.45 22.34 -25.30
C SER A 206 7.83 21.21 -24.50
N LEU A 207 6.82 21.55 -23.69
CA LEU A 207 6.01 20.60 -22.96
C LEU A 207 4.57 21.09 -22.97
N LYS A 208 3.64 20.24 -23.43
CA LYS A 208 2.20 20.53 -23.35
C LYS A 208 1.59 19.97 -22.07
N VAL A 209 0.99 20.86 -21.30
CA VAL A 209 0.50 20.56 -19.96
C VAL A 209 -0.82 21.25 -19.68
N THR A 210 -1.59 20.76 -18.71
CA THR A 210 -2.76 21.49 -18.22
C THR A 210 -2.34 22.82 -17.59
N LYS A 211 -3.22 23.82 -17.61
CA LYS A 211 -2.96 25.18 -17.10
C LYS A 211 -2.37 25.21 -15.69
N ASN A 212 -2.85 24.32 -14.83
CA ASN A 212 -2.45 24.18 -13.43
C ASN A 212 -1.19 23.33 -13.20
N HIS A 213 -0.54 22.78 -14.24
CA HIS A 213 0.60 21.89 -14.10
C HIS A 213 1.87 22.66 -13.66
N PRO A 214 2.52 22.26 -12.55
CA PRO A 214 3.71 22.94 -12.03
C PRO A 214 4.99 22.53 -12.79
N LEU A 215 5.77 23.53 -13.24
CA LEU A 215 7.10 23.37 -13.83
C LEU A 215 8.15 24.10 -13.00
N MET A 216 9.31 23.46 -12.79
CA MET A 216 10.36 24.01 -11.91
C MET A 216 11.03 25.21 -12.58
N THR A 217 10.95 26.41 -12.01
CA THR A 217 11.75 27.60 -12.41
C THR A 217 12.95 27.80 -11.50
N SER A 218 13.88 28.70 -11.82
CA SER A 218 14.99 29.06 -10.92
C SER A 218 14.51 29.62 -9.58
N LEU A 219 13.33 30.24 -9.58
CA LEU A 219 12.60 30.72 -8.41
C LEU A 219 11.65 29.67 -7.82
N GLY A 220 11.65 28.44 -8.35
CA GLY A 220 10.81 27.31 -7.93
C GLY A 220 9.67 26.93 -8.87
N TRP A 221 8.89 25.89 -8.53
CA TRP A 221 7.69 25.43 -9.25
C TRP A 221 6.61 26.48 -9.55
N LYS A 222 6.45 26.91 -10.80
CA LYS A 222 5.35 27.79 -11.25
C LYS A 222 4.34 27.01 -12.08
N LYS A 223 3.05 27.35 -12.02
CA LYS A 223 2.02 26.75 -12.89
C LYS A 223 2.20 27.20 -14.33
N ALA A 224 1.85 26.33 -15.28
CA ALA A 224 1.95 26.64 -16.71
C ALA A 224 1.21 27.91 -17.12
N GLU A 225 0.03 28.19 -16.56
CA GLU A 225 -0.76 29.40 -16.86
C GLU A 225 -0.16 30.71 -16.33
N GLU A 226 0.72 30.61 -15.33
CA GLU A 226 1.38 31.76 -14.71
C GLU A 226 2.72 32.05 -15.39
N LEU A 227 3.21 31.17 -16.27
CA LEU A 227 4.49 31.32 -16.94
C LEU A 227 4.44 32.44 -17.98
N SER A 228 5.50 33.24 -17.99
CA SER A 228 5.71 34.32 -18.94
C SER A 228 7.10 34.17 -19.58
N ALA A 229 7.37 34.92 -20.65
CA ALA A 229 8.69 34.92 -21.29
C ALA A 229 9.84 35.35 -20.35
N ASN A 230 9.53 35.98 -19.21
CA ASN A 230 10.52 36.39 -18.22
C ASN A 230 10.95 35.25 -17.28
N ASP A 231 10.18 34.16 -17.19
CA ASP A 231 10.50 33.00 -16.37
C ASP A 231 11.48 32.05 -17.08
N ASP A 232 12.11 31.16 -16.32
CA ASP A 232 12.92 30.04 -16.82
C ASP A 232 12.39 28.70 -16.30
N ILE A 233 12.75 27.61 -16.95
CA ILE A 233 12.35 26.25 -16.60
C ILE A 233 13.59 25.37 -16.42
N ARG A 234 13.58 24.50 -15.42
CA ARG A 234 14.62 23.52 -15.13
C ARG A 234 14.65 22.50 -16.26
N VAL A 235 15.79 22.44 -16.93
CA VAL A 235 16.10 21.44 -17.95
C VAL A 235 17.23 20.56 -17.41
N ILE A 236 17.06 19.25 -17.53
CA ILE A 236 18.13 18.29 -17.20
C ILE A 236 19.03 18.15 -18.44
N ASN A 237 20.25 18.64 -18.31
CA ASN A 237 21.30 18.58 -19.34
C ASN A 237 22.27 17.42 -19.09
N ASP A 238 21.76 16.29 -18.62
CA ASP A 238 22.53 15.07 -18.44
C ASP A 238 22.21 14.11 -19.60
N ALA A 239 23.24 13.59 -20.25
CA ALA A 239 23.10 12.59 -21.29
C ALA A 239 22.72 11.24 -20.68
N ILE A 240 21.46 10.82 -20.86
CA ILE A 240 20.95 9.52 -20.39
C ILE A 240 20.53 8.69 -21.59
N PHE A 241 21.22 7.57 -21.81
CA PHE A 241 20.93 6.65 -22.90
C PHE A 241 20.74 5.22 -22.39
N PRO A 242 19.79 4.46 -22.97
CA PRO A 242 19.69 3.03 -22.77
C PRO A 242 21.02 2.33 -23.06
N PRO A 243 21.40 1.29 -22.30
CA PRO A 243 22.67 0.60 -22.50
C PRO A 243 22.64 -0.45 -23.63
N ASN A 244 21.46 -0.91 -24.05
CA ASN A 244 21.30 -2.08 -24.93
C ASN A 244 20.61 -1.71 -26.25
N TYR A 245 20.97 -2.40 -27.34
CA TYR A 245 20.26 -2.27 -28.62
C TYR A 245 18.81 -2.76 -28.53
N VAL A 246 17.92 -2.10 -29.26
CA VAL A 246 16.51 -2.48 -29.33
C VAL A 246 16.37 -3.77 -30.13
N ARG A 247 15.75 -4.79 -29.54
CA ARG A 247 15.46 -6.06 -30.23
C ARG A 247 14.35 -5.89 -31.26
N LEU A 248 14.53 -6.48 -32.44
CA LEU A 248 13.65 -6.38 -33.59
C LEU A 248 13.01 -7.73 -33.93
N GLN A 249 11.83 -7.69 -34.54
CA GLN A 249 11.15 -8.90 -35.01
C GLN A 249 11.74 -9.34 -36.35
N THR A 250 12.42 -10.48 -36.36
CA THR A 250 13.00 -11.07 -37.58
C THR A 250 12.00 -11.96 -38.34
N LYS A 251 10.90 -12.36 -37.70
CA LYS A 251 9.82 -13.11 -38.33
C LYS A 251 8.81 -12.15 -38.97
N VAL A 252 8.83 -12.07 -40.29
CA VAL A 252 7.91 -11.23 -41.08
C VAL A 252 6.76 -12.07 -41.65
N LYS A 253 5.56 -11.47 -41.76
CA LYS A 253 4.41 -12.14 -42.37
C LYS A 253 4.55 -12.08 -43.89
N LEU A 254 4.78 -13.22 -44.52
CA LEU A 254 4.84 -13.34 -45.97
C LEU A 254 3.45 -13.67 -46.55
N HIS A 255 3.09 -13.04 -47.68
CA HIS A 255 1.82 -13.30 -48.38
C HIS A 255 1.82 -14.67 -49.08
N LYS A 256 0.65 -15.27 -49.34
CA LYS A 256 0.48 -16.64 -49.89
C LYS A 256 1.26 -16.94 -51.19
N PHE A 257 1.59 -15.92 -51.99
CA PHE A 257 2.34 -16.04 -53.24
C PHE A 257 3.86 -15.77 -53.11
N ALA A 258 4.37 -15.55 -51.88
CA ALA A 258 5.78 -15.26 -51.62
C ALA A 258 6.72 -16.49 -51.69
N GLY A 259 6.23 -17.64 -52.17
CA GLY A 259 6.95 -18.92 -52.22
C GLY A 259 8.22 -18.96 -53.09
N LYS A 260 8.59 -17.84 -53.73
CA LYS A 260 9.84 -17.65 -54.49
C LYS A 260 10.75 -16.53 -53.95
N ALA A 261 10.42 -15.92 -52.80
CA ALA A 261 11.23 -14.82 -52.25
C ALA A 261 12.63 -15.30 -51.84
N LYS A 262 13.68 -14.64 -52.33
CA LYS A 262 15.07 -14.91 -51.94
C LYS A 262 15.20 -14.68 -50.43
N TYR A 263 15.69 -15.68 -49.70
CA TYR A 263 15.87 -15.57 -48.25
C TYR A 263 16.98 -14.56 -47.97
N VAL A 264 16.69 -13.60 -47.10
CA VAL A 264 17.61 -12.53 -46.69
C VAL A 264 17.82 -12.63 -45.18
N ARG A 265 19.05 -12.43 -44.70
CA ARG A 265 19.32 -12.37 -43.27
C ARG A 265 18.74 -11.06 -42.70
N LEU A 266 17.79 -11.18 -41.77
CA LEU A 266 17.20 -10.02 -41.08
C LEU A 266 17.88 -9.81 -39.72
N PRO A 267 18.31 -8.58 -39.38
CA PRO A 267 18.97 -8.28 -38.11
C PRO A 267 17.98 -8.37 -36.93
N SER A 268 18.41 -8.97 -35.82
CA SER A 268 17.60 -9.11 -34.60
C SER A 268 17.70 -7.92 -33.65
N GLU A 269 18.59 -6.97 -33.94
CA GLU A 269 18.86 -5.80 -33.11
C GLU A 269 18.98 -4.55 -33.98
N LEU A 270 18.57 -3.41 -33.43
CA LEU A 270 18.70 -2.11 -34.07
C LEU A 270 20.12 -1.56 -33.86
N THR A 271 21.02 -1.93 -34.77
CA THR A 271 22.40 -1.43 -34.79
C THR A 271 22.48 -0.02 -35.41
N PRO A 272 23.60 0.70 -35.21
CA PRO A 272 23.80 2.00 -35.85
C PRO A 272 23.65 1.96 -37.37
N GLU A 273 24.15 0.92 -38.03
CA GLU A 273 24.08 0.74 -39.50
C GLU A 273 22.62 0.60 -39.97
N LEU A 274 21.80 -0.17 -39.25
CA LEU A 274 20.38 -0.31 -39.57
C LEU A 274 19.61 1.01 -39.33
N ALA A 275 20.01 1.78 -38.32
CA ALA A 275 19.42 3.09 -38.07
C ALA A 275 19.77 4.10 -39.18
N GLU A 276 20.98 4.07 -39.75
CA GLU A 276 21.32 4.86 -40.94
C GLU A 276 20.48 4.49 -42.15
N ILE A 277 20.25 3.19 -42.40
CA ILE A 277 19.36 2.73 -43.46
C ILE A 277 17.95 3.30 -43.25
N ALA A 278 17.43 3.23 -42.02
CA ALA A 278 16.12 3.77 -41.69
C ALA A 278 16.04 5.29 -41.90
N ALA A 279 17.09 6.03 -41.54
CA ALA A 279 17.19 7.48 -41.75
C ALA A 279 17.25 7.85 -43.24
N TYR A 280 18.03 7.14 -44.05
CA TYR A 280 18.09 7.35 -45.50
C TYR A 280 16.74 7.08 -46.18
N VAL A 281 16.03 6.05 -45.74
CA VAL A 281 14.67 5.76 -46.22
C VAL A 281 13.67 6.82 -45.75
N LEU A 282 13.81 7.31 -44.51
CA LEU A 282 12.96 8.36 -43.96
C LEU A 282 13.14 9.69 -44.71
N GLY A 283 14.38 10.12 -44.98
CA GLY A 283 14.68 11.38 -45.67
C GLY A 283 14.35 11.34 -47.16
N GLU A 284 15.05 10.50 -47.92
CA GLU A 284 15.05 10.52 -49.40
C GLU A 284 14.44 9.26 -50.03
N GLY A 285 13.95 8.33 -49.21
CA GLY A 285 13.38 7.07 -49.67
C GLY A 285 11.85 7.03 -49.76
N TRP A 286 11.37 6.03 -50.52
CA TRP A 286 9.98 5.65 -50.59
C TRP A 286 9.82 4.13 -50.70
N HIS A 287 8.59 3.66 -50.49
CA HIS A 287 8.24 2.26 -50.55
C HIS A 287 7.05 2.04 -51.47
N GLU A 288 7.09 0.96 -52.24
CA GLU A 288 6.09 0.58 -53.23
C GLU A 288 5.72 -0.90 -53.02
N THR A 289 4.42 -1.21 -53.05
CA THR A 289 3.91 -2.59 -53.01
C THR A 289 2.99 -2.80 -54.20
N GLU A 290 3.36 -3.72 -55.10
CA GLU A 290 2.49 -4.14 -56.19
C GLU A 290 1.57 -5.27 -55.70
N SER A 291 0.25 -5.14 -55.90
CA SER A 291 -0.76 -6.18 -55.65
C SER A 291 -1.58 -6.40 -56.93
N LYS A 292 -1.78 -7.63 -57.43
CA LYS A 292 -2.74 -8.61 -56.86
C LYS A 292 -2.34 -10.09 -56.93
N ASP A 293 -1.28 -10.48 -57.67
CA ASP A 293 -0.96 -11.91 -57.91
C ASP A 293 0.49 -12.33 -57.55
N GLY A 294 1.17 -11.56 -56.69
CA GLY A 294 2.52 -11.84 -56.15
C GLY A 294 3.63 -11.10 -56.89
N GLY A 295 4.59 -10.41 -56.27
CA GLY A 295 4.93 -10.25 -54.86
C GLY A 295 6.29 -9.55 -54.79
N VAL A 296 6.33 -8.24 -55.03
CA VAL A 296 7.54 -7.42 -54.88
C VAL A 296 7.23 -6.23 -54.00
N THR A 297 7.82 -6.22 -52.81
CA THR A 297 7.91 -5.03 -51.96
C THR A 297 9.22 -4.34 -52.29
N ARG A 298 9.15 -3.07 -52.71
CA ARG A 298 10.30 -2.32 -53.18
C ARG A 298 10.59 -1.16 -52.24
N VAL A 299 11.83 -1.08 -51.76
CA VAL A 299 12.34 0.06 -50.98
C VAL A 299 13.32 0.81 -51.85
N CYS A 300 13.08 2.10 -52.08
CA CYS A 300 13.89 2.94 -52.95
C CYS A 300 14.59 4.02 -52.14
N PHE A 301 15.80 4.39 -52.58
CA PHE A 301 16.56 5.53 -52.11
C PHE A 301 17.09 6.30 -53.32
N VAL A 302 16.87 7.62 -53.34
CA VAL A 302 17.33 8.49 -54.42
C VAL A 302 18.32 9.50 -53.88
N SER A 303 19.41 9.70 -54.63
CA SER A 303 20.33 10.78 -54.33
C SER A 303 21.04 11.27 -55.59
N THR A 304 21.47 12.52 -55.56
CA THR A 304 22.44 13.11 -56.51
C THR A 304 23.88 12.87 -56.06
N ASN A 305 24.10 12.43 -54.81
CA ASN A 305 25.41 12.26 -54.22
C ASN A 305 25.90 10.81 -54.34
N ILE A 306 26.91 10.59 -55.17
CA ILE A 306 27.51 9.27 -55.42
C ILE A 306 28.00 8.61 -54.12
N LYS A 307 28.61 9.36 -53.20
CA LYS A 307 29.11 8.78 -51.94
C LYS A 307 27.99 8.30 -51.02
N MET A 308 26.85 8.98 -51.02
CA MET A 308 25.67 8.51 -50.27
C MET A 308 25.09 7.25 -50.88
N LEU A 309 25.07 7.14 -52.22
CA LEU A 309 24.61 5.95 -52.93
C LEU A 309 25.53 4.75 -52.66
N GLU A 310 26.85 4.96 -52.70
CA GLU A 310 27.85 3.94 -52.33
C GLU A 310 27.73 3.52 -50.87
N LYS A 311 27.57 4.48 -49.95
CA LYS A 311 27.38 4.19 -48.53
C LYS A 311 26.08 3.41 -48.29
N PHE A 312 24.97 3.82 -48.89
CA PHE A 312 23.70 3.09 -48.80
C PHE A 312 23.85 1.66 -49.36
N LYS A 313 24.52 1.48 -50.51
CA LYS A 313 24.85 0.15 -51.05
C LYS A 313 25.64 -0.71 -50.06
N ASN A 314 26.70 -0.16 -49.45
CA ASN A 314 27.54 -0.87 -48.49
C ASN A 314 26.78 -1.23 -47.20
N LEU A 315 25.93 -0.33 -46.72
CA LEU A 315 25.08 -0.59 -45.55
C LEU A 315 24.13 -1.76 -45.82
N LEU A 316 23.49 -1.80 -46.99
CA LEU A 316 22.59 -2.91 -47.36
C LEU A 316 23.33 -4.24 -47.46
N LEU A 317 24.53 -4.24 -48.03
CA LEU A 317 25.36 -5.43 -48.08
C LEU A 317 25.77 -5.88 -46.67
N SER A 318 26.15 -4.95 -45.79
CA SER A 318 26.58 -5.29 -44.43
C SER A 318 25.44 -5.79 -43.53
N VAL A 319 24.25 -5.19 -43.63
CA VAL A 319 23.12 -5.46 -42.72
C VAL A 319 22.25 -6.59 -43.24
N PHE A 320 22.01 -6.64 -44.55
CA PHE A 320 21.09 -7.59 -45.18
C PHE A 320 21.76 -8.57 -46.14
N ASP A 321 23.07 -8.49 -46.37
CA ASP A 321 23.79 -9.32 -47.35
C ASP A 321 23.14 -9.25 -48.75
N THR A 322 22.71 -8.05 -49.13
CA THR A 322 21.97 -7.81 -50.38
C THR A 322 22.42 -6.50 -51.03
N GLU A 323 22.79 -6.55 -52.31
CA GLU A 323 23.06 -5.35 -53.09
C GLU A 323 21.77 -4.74 -53.68
N PRO A 324 21.64 -3.41 -53.73
CA PRO A 324 20.54 -2.74 -54.41
C PRO A 324 20.72 -2.72 -55.94
N ASN A 325 19.59 -2.72 -56.65
CA ASN A 325 19.52 -2.51 -58.10
C ASN A 325 19.55 -1.00 -58.44
N VAL A 326 20.13 -0.63 -59.57
CA VAL A 326 19.99 0.72 -60.13
C VAL A 326 18.69 0.80 -60.93
N ARG A 327 17.68 1.51 -60.41
CA ARG A 327 16.34 1.59 -61.03
C ARG A 327 16.33 2.55 -62.22
N TYR A 328 16.97 3.71 -62.09
CA TYR A 328 17.21 4.64 -63.19
C TYR A 328 18.36 5.58 -62.87
N LYS A 329 18.96 6.13 -63.93
CA LYS A 329 19.96 7.20 -63.87
C LYS A 329 19.53 8.32 -64.82
N ARG A 330 19.14 9.48 -64.30
CA ARG A 330 18.67 10.63 -65.08
C ARG A 330 19.57 11.84 -64.85
N LYS A 331 20.34 12.27 -65.85
CA LYS A 331 21.34 13.37 -65.87
C LYS A 331 22.24 13.44 -64.60
N ASN A 332 21.72 13.85 -63.44
CA ASN A 332 22.43 14.01 -62.17
C ASN A 332 21.83 13.25 -60.96
N VAL A 333 20.76 12.47 -61.14
CA VAL A 333 20.05 11.75 -60.07
C VAL A 333 20.10 10.25 -60.33
N THR A 334 20.45 9.45 -59.31
CA THR A 334 20.42 7.98 -59.37
C THR A 334 19.47 7.43 -58.33
N ALA A 335 18.65 6.46 -58.72
CA ALA A 335 17.75 5.74 -57.82
C ALA A 335 18.25 4.31 -57.60
N LEU A 336 18.47 3.95 -56.33
CA LEU A 336 18.72 2.58 -55.89
C LEU A 336 17.42 1.95 -55.39
N SER A 337 17.19 0.68 -55.70
CA SER A 337 16.04 -0.07 -55.19
C SER A 337 16.43 -1.45 -54.66
N ILE A 338 15.75 -1.87 -53.60
CA ILE A 338 15.80 -3.23 -53.09
C ILE A 338 14.42 -3.84 -53.30
N ASP A 339 14.40 -4.90 -54.09
CA ASP A 339 13.20 -5.63 -54.45
C ASP A 339 13.12 -6.89 -53.55
N SER A 340 12.73 -6.70 -52.30
CA SER A 340 12.66 -7.78 -51.30
C SER A 340 11.45 -7.62 -50.39
N VAL A 341 10.53 -8.58 -50.50
CA VAL A 341 9.36 -8.68 -49.61
C VAL A 341 9.80 -8.81 -48.16
N MET A 342 10.84 -9.59 -47.88
CA MET A 342 11.35 -9.76 -46.52
C MET A 342 11.87 -8.46 -45.90
N ILE A 343 12.70 -7.71 -46.63
CA ILE A 343 13.26 -6.44 -46.12
C ILE A 343 12.16 -5.39 -46.02
N GLY A 344 11.29 -5.28 -47.03
CA GLY A 344 10.18 -4.33 -47.03
C GLY A 344 9.20 -4.56 -45.87
N GLU A 345 8.79 -5.81 -45.62
CA GLU A 345 7.96 -6.15 -44.46
C GLU A 345 8.71 -5.94 -43.13
N PHE A 346 10.01 -6.25 -43.07
CA PHE A 346 10.82 -6.03 -41.87
C PHE A 346 10.88 -4.56 -41.50
N LEU A 347 11.08 -3.67 -42.48
CA LEU A 347 11.18 -2.23 -42.23
C LEU A 347 9.82 -1.57 -41.89
N LYS A 348 8.68 -2.20 -42.19
CA LYS A 348 7.36 -1.72 -41.75
C LYS A 348 7.21 -1.64 -40.23
N GLN A 349 8.02 -2.37 -39.46
CA GLN A 349 7.99 -2.30 -38.00
C GLN A 349 8.43 -0.93 -37.47
N PHE A 350 9.18 -0.15 -38.26
CA PHE A 350 9.55 1.23 -37.95
C PHE A 350 8.41 2.18 -38.38
N ASP A 351 7.41 2.32 -37.51
CA ASP A 351 6.29 3.23 -37.76
C ASP A 351 6.81 4.65 -38.00
N GLY A 352 6.33 5.27 -39.07
CA GLY A 352 6.80 6.58 -39.55
C GLY A 352 7.60 6.56 -40.84
N LEU A 353 8.30 5.47 -41.19
CA LEU A 353 9.15 5.42 -42.40
C LEU A 353 8.35 5.53 -43.71
N TYR A 354 7.30 4.71 -43.84
CA TYR A 354 6.51 4.59 -45.08
C TYR A 354 5.25 5.45 -45.11
N LYS A 355 5.17 6.46 -44.24
CA LYS A 355 4.07 7.43 -44.26
C LYS A 355 4.28 8.44 -45.39
N THR A 356 3.21 9.16 -45.72
CA THR A 356 3.31 10.32 -46.64
C THR A 356 4.25 11.37 -46.06
N ALA A 357 4.87 12.19 -46.91
CA ALA A 357 5.92 13.15 -46.50
C ALA A 357 5.56 13.99 -45.26
N ARG A 358 4.31 14.46 -45.14
CA ARG A 358 3.82 15.24 -43.99
C ARG A 358 3.58 14.42 -42.72
N ASN A 359 3.35 13.12 -42.85
CA ASN A 359 3.03 12.21 -41.75
C ASN A 359 4.22 11.33 -41.35
N LYS A 360 5.36 11.44 -42.03
CA LYS A 360 6.61 10.79 -41.60
C LYS A 360 7.00 11.29 -40.22
N HIS A 361 7.57 10.43 -39.39
CA HIS A 361 8.05 10.78 -38.06
C HIS A 361 9.20 9.86 -37.65
N VAL A 362 9.97 10.29 -36.65
CA VAL A 362 11.03 9.46 -36.06
C VAL A 362 10.40 8.19 -35.46
N PRO A 363 10.92 6.98 -35.75
CA PRO A 363 10.39 5.75 -35.18
C PRO A 363 10.59 5.65 -33.68
N LYS A 364 9.60 5.11 -32.96
CA LYS A 364 9.67 4.88 -31.50
C LYS A 364 10.89 4.07 -31.06
N GLN A 365 11.37 3.16 -31.90
CA GLN A 365 12.56 2.36 -31.64
C GLN A 365 13.81 3.24 -31.50
N ILE A 366 13.91 4.34 -32.25
CA ILE A 366 15.06 5.26 -32.15
C ILE A 366 15.07 5.96 -30.79
N PHE A 367 13.91 6.37 -30.26
CA PHE A 367 13.80 7.00 -28.93
C PHE A 367 14.22 6.09 -27.76
N ALA A 368 14.12 4.77 -27.95
CA ALA A 368 14.50 3.73 -26.98
C ALA A 368 15.91 3.16 -27.23
N SER A 369 16.69 3.74 -28.14
CA SER A 369 17.99 3.20 -28.57
C SER A 369 19.18 3.84 -27.82
N PRO A 370 20.32 3.14 -27.74
CA PRO A 370 21.55 3.67 -27.15
C PRO A 370 22.13 4.81 -27.98
N GLU A 371 23.01 5.57 -27.35
CA GLU A 371 23.67 6.78 -27.87
C GLU A 371 24.11 6.64 -29.34
N LYS A 372 24.91 5.62 -29.66
CA LYS A 372 25.48 5.40 -31.00
C LYS A 372 24.41 5.23 -32.09
N VAL A 373 23.31 4.57 -31.77
CA VAL A 373 22.21 4.31 -32.72
C VAL A 373 21.46 5.61 -33.02
N ILE A 374 21.20 6.41 -31.98
CA ILE A 374 20.55 7.71 -32.14
C ILE A 374 21.47 8.66 -32.93
N ALA A 375 22.77 8.72 -32.59
CA ALA A 375 23.75 9.54 -33.28
C ALA A 375 23.81 9.20 -34.78
N SER A 376 23.98 7.93 -35.13
CA SER A 376 23.99 7.46 -36.53
C SER A 376 22.68 7.80 -37.28
N PHE A 377 21.52 7.62 -36.63
CA PHE A 377 20.23 8.00 -37.23
C PHE A 377 20.16 9.50 -37.56
N ILE A 378 20.53 10.36 -36.62
CA ILE A 378 20.51 11.81 -36.81
C ILE A 378 21.52 12.22 -37.90
N ALA A 379 22.75 11.69 -37.85
CA ALA A 379 23.79 12.00 -38.81
C ALA A 379 23.36 11.67 -40.25
N ALA A 380 22.82 10.47 -40.48
CA ALA A 380 22.33 10.05 -41.79
C ALA A 380 21.12 10.87 -42.27
N LEU A 381 20.24 11.30 -41.36
CA LEU A 381 19.12 12.17 -41.72
C LEU A 381 19.58 13.59 -42.12
N TYR A 382 20.57 14.14 -41.43
CA TYR A 382 21.20 15.41 -41.82
C TYR A 382 21.98 15.28 -43.13
N ASP A 383 22.58 14.12 -43.44
CA ASP A 383 23.20 13.90 -44.76
C ASP A 383 22.18 14.00 -45.91
N CYS A 384 20.91 13.65 -45.68
CA CYS A 384 19.82 13.84 -46.63
C CYS A 384 19.39 15.31 -46.73
N GLU A 385 18.89 15.86 -45.62
CA GLU A 385 18.10 17.10 -45.62
C GLU A 385 18.83 18.31 -44.98
N GLY A 386 20.08 18.12 -44.56
CA GLY A 386 20.87 19.10 -43.80
C GLY A 386 21.67 20.10 -44.65
N CYS A 387 21.88 21.30 -44.09
CA CYS A 387 22.71 22.37 -44.66
C CYS A 387 23.51 23.08 -43.56
N ALA A 388 24.75 23.48 -43.84
CA ALA A 388 25.60 24.26 -42.93
C ALA A 388 25.85 25.65 -43.54
N ARG A 389 25.61 26.73 -42.78
CA ARG A 389 25.73 28.11 -43.28
C ARG A 389 26.81 28.88 -42.55
N SER A 390 27.76 29.46 -43.29
CA SER A 390 28.80 30.37 -42.75
C SER A 390 28.68 31.78 -43.33
N ASP A 391 29.24 32.78 -42.64
CA ASP A 391 29.14 34.22 -42.97
C ASP A 391 29.62 34.61 -44.38
N THR A 392 30.31 33.70 -45.09
CA THR A 392 30.93 33.91 -46.40
C THR A 392 29.98 33.73 -47.61
N GLU A 393 28.78 33.14 -47.45
CA GLU A 393 27.95 32.74 -48.62
C GLU A 393 26.95 33.78 -49.15
N LYS A 394 26.87 35.01 -48.61
CA LYS A 394 25.89 36.02 -49.07
C LYS A 394 26.19 36.72 -50.41
N LYS A 395 27.20 36.29 -51.19
CA LYS A 395 27.61 37.00 -52.42
C LYS A 395 27.07 36.46 -53.76
N ARG A 396 26.20 35.45 -53.81
CA ARG A 396 25.62 34.98 -55.08
C ARG A 396 24.14 34.61 -54.95
N THR A 397 23.26 35.59 -55.14
CA THR A 397 22.05 35.48 -55.99
C THR A 397 21.38 36.85 -56.07
N ARG A 398 21.59 37.54 -57.19
CA ARG A 398 20.89 38.76 -57.60
C ARG A 398 19.50 38.41 -58.14
N GLU A 399 18.56 39.31 -57.84
CA GLU A 399 17.47 39.79 -58.70
C GLU A 399 16.53 38.77 -59.39
N SER A 400 15.27 38.78 -58.96
CA SER A 400 14.19 39.14 -59.89
C SER A 400 12.99 39.73 -59.16
N THR A 401 12.63 40.92 -59.62
CA THR A 401 11.57 41.81 -59.15
C THR A 401 10.26 41.41 -59.82
N PHE A 402 9.17 41.26 -59.07
CA PHE A 402 7.81 41.56 -59.55
C PHE A 402 6.94 42.02 -58.38
N GLY A 403 6.56 43.30 -58.40
CA GLY A 403 5.64 43.88 -57.43
C GLY A 403 4.19 43.80 -57.91
N ASN A 404 3.23 43.78 -56.97
CA ASN A 404 2.25 44.86 -56.84
C ASN A 404 1.30 44.77 -55.64
N LYS A 405 1.04 45.97 -55.08
CA LYS A 405 -0.20 46.55 -54.54
C LYS A 405 -0.95 45.88 -53.38
N SER A 406 -0.41 46.04 -52.17
CA SER A 406 -1.15 46.60 -51.02
C SER A 406 -0.17 46.77 -49.86
N GLY A 407 0.15 48.02 -49.54
CA GLY A 407 1.18 48.34 -48.55
C GLY A 407 0.82 47.86 -47.14
N LYS A 408 1.66 46.99 -46.58
CA LYS A 408 2.07 47.05 -45.17
C LYS A 408 3.45 46.42 -45.02
N LEU A 409 4.42 47.31 -44.79
CA LEU A 409 5.82 47.02 -44.56
C LEU A 409 5.98 46.48 -43.12
N TYR A 410 6.20 45.18 -42.92
CA TYR A 410 6.81 44.70 -41.69
C TYR A 410 8.29 44.45 -41.96
N ARG A 411 9.12 45.47 -41.67
CA ARG A 411 10.57 45.27 -41.47
C ARG A 411 10.74 44.46 -40.19
N TYR A 412 10.88 43.14 -40.30
CA TYR A 412 11.66 42.41 -39.30
C TYR A 412 13.13 42.55 -39.68
N ASN A 413 13.86 43.22 -38.81
CA ASN A 413 15.29 43.39 -38.89
C ASN A 413 15.95 42.02 -38.67
N LEU A 414 16.23 41.27 -39.75
CA LEU A 414 17.06 40.06 -39.74
C LEU A 414 18.40 40.34 -40.39
N SER A 415 19.09 41.37 -39.86
CA SER A 415 20.54 41.49 -39.97
C SER A 415 21.18 40.82 -38.75
N SER A 416 21.38 39.51 -38.81
CA SER A 416 22.31 38.84 -37.91
C SER A 416 22.93 37.64 -38.59
N TYR A 417 24.24 37.68 -38.73
CA TYR A 417 25.16 36.59 -39.03
C TYR A 417 24.73 35.28 -38.33
N THR A 418 24.11 34.32 -39.03
CA THR A 418 23.75 33.03 -38.43
C THR A 418 24.67 31.95 -38.96
N ARG A 419 25.60 31.53 -38.09
CA ARG A 419 26.37 30.30 -38.23
C ARG A 419 25.56 29.15 -37.63
N ASP A 420 24.88 28.38 -38.47
CA ASP A 420 24.00 27.29 -38.04
C ASP A 420 24.05 26.05 -38.94
N ILE A 421 23.67 24.92 -38.35
CA ILE A 421 23.36 23.66 -39.03
C ILE A 421 21.84 23.54 -39.09
N GLU A 422 21.29 23.48 -40.29
CA GLU A 422 19.85 23.50 -40.56
C GLU A 422 19.39 22.14 -41.11
N LEU A 423 18.31 21.57 -40.58
CA LEU A 423 17.60 20.40 -41.12
C LEU A 423 16.22 20.84 -41.62
N ARG A 424 15.87 20.53 -42.86
CA ARG A 424 14.57 20.91 -43.44
C ARG A 424 13.66 19.71 -43.64
N SER A 425 12.40 19.80 -43.21
CA SER A 425 11.42 18.77 -43.52
C SER A 425 10.02 19.34 -43.71
N SER A 426 9.20 18.64 -44.49
CA SER A 426 7.76 18.94 -44.61
C SER A 426 6.93 18.36 -43.45
N SER A 427 7.55 17.52 -42.60
CA SER A 427 6.93 16.98 -41.40
C SER A 427 7.43 17.68 -40.14
N LEU A 428 6.51 18.33 -39.43
CA LEU A 428 6.77 18.86 -38.08
C LEU A 428 7.13 17.74 -37.09
N LYS A 429 6.62 16.52 -37.29
CA LYS A 429 6.88 15.38 -36.40
C LYS A 429 8.34 14.90 -36.50
N ILE A 430 8.96 14.99 -37.68
CA ILE A 430 10.40 14.75 -37.83
C ILE A 430 11.18 15.83 -37.09
N ILE A 431 10.86 17.11 -37.34
CA ILE A 431 11.56 18.24 -36.71
C ILE A 431 11.50 18.17 -35.18
N LYS A 432 10.31 18.02 -34.59
CA LYS A 432 10.14 17.87 -33.14
C LYS A 432 10.82 16.59 -32.61
N GLY A 433 10.73 15.47 -33.34
CA GLY A 433 11.38 14.23 -32.94
C GLY A 433 12.90 14.33 -32.90
N VAL A 434 13.53 14.91 -33.92
CA VAL A 434 14.98 15.13 -33.98
C VAL A 434 15.42 16.13 -32.91
N GLN A 435 14.63 17.17 -32.65
CA GLN A 435 14.90 18.13 -31.57
C GLN A 435 14.98 17.46 -30.20
N ILE A 436 14.03 16.56 -29.89
CA ILE A 436 14.04 15.77 -28.64
C ILE A 436 15.28 14.86 -28.58
N LEU A 437 15.67 14.23 -29.69
CA LEU A 437 16.86 13.38 -29.71
C LEU A 437 18.16 14.18 -29.55
N LEU A 438 18.30 15.35 -30.20
CA LEU A 438 19.44 16.25 -30.03
C LEU A 438 19.58 16.74 -28.60
N ALA A 439 18.46 16.98 -27.91
CA ALA A 439 18.48 17.35 -26.50
C ALA A 439 19.07 16.26 -25.60
N LYS A 440 18.98 14.97 -25.96
CA LYS A 440 19.68 13.88 -25.22
C LYS A 440 21.20 14.00 -25.28
N PHE A 441 21.74 14.61 -26.33
CA PHE A 441 23.16 14.93 -26.48
C PHE A 441 23.53 16.29 -25.89
N CYS A 442 22.60 16.94 -25.18
CA CYS A 442 22.75 18.30 -24.67
C CYS A 442 23.01 19.32 -25.80
N ILE A 443 22.51 19.05 -27.01
CA ILE A 443 22.59 19.94 -28.17
C ILE A 443 21.29 20.73 -28.26
N ASN A 444 21.38 22.03 -27.97
CA ASN A 444 20.23 22.92 -28.08
C ASN A 444 19.91 23.20 -29.55
N SER A 445 18.62 23.14 -29.90
CA SER A 445 18.15 23.35 -31.27
C SER A 445 16.77 23.97 -31.31
N TRP A 446 16.55 24.94 -32.19
CA TRP A 446 15.28 25.65 -32.31
C TRP A 446 14.74 25.50 -33.74
N TRP A 447 13.42 25.60 -33.94
CA TRP A 447 12.85 25.48 -35.28
C TRP A 447 11.94 26.64 -35.66
N ASN A 448 11.75 26.82 -36.97
CA ASN A 448 10.80 27.74 -37.58
C ASN A 448 10.12 27.08 -38.78
N HIS A 449 9.24 27.81 -39.47
CA HIS A 449 8.61 27.34 -40.69
C HIS A 449 8.49 28.47 -41.72
N ASP A 450 8.48 28.09 -42.99
CA ASP A 450 8.22 28.98 -44.11
C ASP A 450 6.99 28.51 -44.89
N LEU A 451 6.23 29.48 -45.42
CA LEU A 451 5.14 29.24 -46.36
C LEU A 451 5.63 29.39 -47.79
N THR A 452 5.47 28.34 -48.60
CA THR A 452 5.80 28.36 -50.03
C THR A 452 4.54 28.11 -50.84
N LYS A 453 4.28 28.95 -51.85
CA LYS A 453 3.18 28.77 -52.81
C LYS A 453 3.69 28.03 -54.03
N ARG A 454 3.08 26.89 -54.36
CA ARG A 454 3.32 26.14 -55.60
C ARG A 454 1.97 25.79 -56.21
N ASP A 455 1.75 26.16 -57.46
CA ASP A 455 0.50 25.88 -58.21
C ASP A 455 -0.78 26.27 -57.47
N GLY A 456 -0.79 27.46 -56.84
CA GLY A 456 -1.95 27.96 -56.09
C GLY A 456 -2.21 27.29 -54.72
N LYS A 457 -1.41 26.29 -54.32
CA LYS A 457 -1.48 25.64 -53.01
C LYS A 457 -0.36 26.11 -52.09
N GLU A 458 -0.70 26.37 -50.83
CA GLU A 458 0.27 26.72 -49.78
C GLU A 458 0.87 25.45 -49.16
N PHE A 459 2.20 25.43 -49.07
CA PHE A 459 2.99 24.37 -48.47
C PHE A 459 3.83 24.94 -47.33
N ILE A 460 3.68 24.37 -46.14
CA ILE A 460 4.49 24.69 -44.97
C ILE A 460 5.73 23.80 -44.97
N GLY A 461 6.92 24.40 -44.93
CA GLY A 461 8.18 23.70 -44.71
C GLY A 461 8.78 24.09 -43.36
N TYR A 462 9.21 23.11 -42.57
CA TYR A 462 9.78 23.32 -41.24
C TYR A 462 11.31 23.21 -41.27
N LYS A 463 12.00 24.00 -40.45
CA LYS A 463 13.46 24.02 -40.37
C LYS A 463 13.92 23.95 -38.93
N LEU A 464 14.79 23.01 -38.60
CA LEU A 464 15.45 22.88 -37.29
C LEU A 464 16.88 23.43 -37.40
N HIS A 465 17.27 24.27 -36.45
CA HIS A 465 18.53 25.00 -36.44
C HIS A 465 19.34 24.62 -35.19
N VAL A 466 20.60 24.24 -35.40
CA VAL A 466 21.62 24.06 -34.36
C VAL A 466 22.64 25.18 -34.52
N SER A 467 22.73 26.06 -33.52
CA SER A 467 23.52 27.29 -33.62
C SER A 467 24.38 27.51 -32.38
N GLY A 468 25.44 28.30 -32.52
CA GLY A 468 26.41 28.58 -31.46
C GLY A 468 27.51 27.53 -31.36
N ARG A 469 28.72 27.98 -31.02
CA ARG A 469 29.95 27.17 -31.08
C ARG A 469 29.84 25.84 -30.35
N ARG A 470 29.37 25.82 -29.09
CA ARG A 470 29.27 24.61 -28.26
C ARG A 470 28.31 23.57 -28.85
N ASN A 471 27.16 24.00 -29.34
CA ASN A 471 26.18 23.08 -29.94
C ASN A 471 26.72 22.53 -31.26
N ILE A 472 27.38 23.34 -32.08
CA ILE A 472 28.00 22.92 -33.34
C ILE A 472 29.17 21.96 -33.09
N GLU A 473 30.00 22.23 -32.09
CA GLU A 473 31.10 21.36 -31.68
C GLU A 473 30.60 20.03 -31.11
N SER A 474 29.57 20.07 -30.26
CA SER A 474 28.93 18.86 -29.72
C SER A 474 28.20 18.08 -30.81
N PHE A 475 27.55 18.76 -31.76
CA PHE A 475 26.97 18.11 -32.94
C PHE A 475 28.05 17.43 -33.78
N TYR A 476 29.18 18.12 -34.04
CA TYR A 476 30.27 17.56 -34.81
C TYR A 476 30.95 16.37 -34.11
N ARG A 477 31.08 16.43 -32.78
CA ARG A 477 31.75 15.40 -31.98
C ARG A 477 30.86 14.19 -31.68
N GLU A 478 29.64 14.43 -31.21
CA GLU A 478 28.74 13.37 -30.70
C GLU A 478 27.84 12.78 -31.79
N ILE A 479 27.35 13.60 -32.73
CA ILE A 479 26.49 13.14 -33.84
C ILE A 479 27.35 12.78 -35.05
N GLY A 480 28.27 13.67 -35.42
CA GLY A 480 29.07 13.54 -36.64
C GLY A 480 28.27 13.84 -37.91
N VAL A 481 28.99 13.92 -39.03
CA VAL A 481 28.44 14.07 -40.38
C VAL A 481 29.26 13.21 -41.35
N HIS A 482 28.62 12.45 -42.23
CA HIS A 482 29.34 11.54 -43.12
C HIS A 482 29.57 12.14 -44.51
N THR A 483 28.84 13.19 -44.88
CA THR A 483 28.94 13.82 -46.21
C THR A 483 29.99 14.94 -46.31
N ILE A 484 30.53 15.11 -47.52
CA ILE A 484 31.40 16.24 -47.91
C ILE A 484 30.64 17.59 -47.88
N ARG A 485 29.30 17.59 -47.83
CA ARG A 485 28.50 18.82 -47.98
C ARG A 485 28.43 19.65 -46.68
N LEU A 486 28.27 18.98 -45.54
CA LEU A 486 28.11 19.63 -44.23
C LEU A 486 29.46 19.89 -43.55
N LYS A 487 30.41 18.95 -43.69
CA LYS A 487 31.69 18.95 -42.98
C LYS A 487 32.54 20.21 -43.22
N PRO A 488 32.79 20.67 -44.46
CA PRO A 488 33.57 21.89 -44.71
C PRO A 488 32.89 23.15 -44.14
N GLY A 489 31.56 23.21 -44.19
CA GLY A 489 30.78 24.32 -43.62
C GLY A 489 30.88 24.37 -42.10
N ILE A 490 30.80 23.22 -41.43
CA ILE A 490 30.97 23.09 -39.98
C ILE A 490 32.39 23.44 -39.54
N GLU A 491 33.41 22.94 -40.25
CA GLU A 491 34.83 23.25 -39.99
C GLU A 491 35.13 24.75 -40.21
N ALA A 492 34.55 25.37 -41.25
CA ALA A 492 34.64 26.82 -41.48
C ALA A 492 33.93 27.64 -40.38
N MET A 493 32.79 27.15 -39.87
CA MET A 493 32.11 27.78 -38.73
C MET A 493 32.95 27.71 -37.45
N LEU A 494 33.53 26.54 -37.13
CA LEU A 494 34.33 26.35 -35.91
C LEU A 494 35.63 27.15 -35.92
N SER A 495 36.29 27.25 -37.08
CA SER A 495 37.54 28.02 -37.25
C SER A 495 37.35 29.54 -37.19
N SER A 496 36.13 30.05 -37.44
CA SER A 496 35.83 31.48 -37.46
C SER A 496 35.40 32.09 -36.12
N TYR A 497 35.31 31.32 -35.02
CA TYR A 497 35.01 31.82 -33.67
C TYR A 497 36.29 32.28 -32.94
N LYS A 498 36.43 33.60 -32.63
CA LYS A 498 37.53 34.15 -31.78
C LYS A 498 37.26 33.91 -30.27
N ARG A 499 38.34 33.81 -29.47
CA ARG A 499 38.42 33.33 -28.06
C ARG A 499 37.32 33.80 -27.07
N SER A 500 36.92 32.83 -26.22
CA SER A 500 36.35 32.86 -24.86
C SER A 500 34.97 33.48 -24.60
N ILE A 501 34.00 32.65 -24.19
CA ILE A 501 32.89 33.02 -23.28
C ILE A 501 32.69 31.90 -22.25
N ARG A 502 32.55 32.30 -20.98
CA ARG A 502 32.31 31.50 -19.77
C ARG A 502 31.05 30.64 -19.86
N ASP A 503 31.13 29.46 -19.23
CA ASP A 503 30.02 28.53 -18.99
C ASP A 503 28.81 29.20 -18.35
N ILE A 504 27.64 29.00 -18.96
CA ILE A 504 26.35 29.12 -18.28
C ILE A 504 25.63 27.79 -18.47
N SER A 505 25.94 26.82 -17.62
CA SER A 505 25.21 25.54 -17.50
C SER A 505 24.31 25.55 -16.26
N THR A 506 23.52 26.61 -16.07
CA THR A 506 22.70 26.79 -14.86
C THR A 506 21.58 25.74 -14.72
N GLY A 507 21.35 24.90 -15.73
CA GLY A 507 20.27 23.90 -15.74
C GLY A 507 18.88 24.53 -15.76
N PHE A 508 18.78 25.82 -16.06
CA PHE A 508 17.54 26.57 -16.23
C PHE A 508 17.55 27.30 -17.58
N MET A 509 16.41 27.31 -18.28
CA MET A 509 16.27 27.82 -19.64
C MET A 509 15.07 28.75 -19.74
N LYS A 510 15.24 29.93 -20.32
CA LYS A 510 14.17 30.94 -20.47
C LYS A 510 13.01 30.43 -21.34
N ILE A 511 11.81 30.94 -21.05
CA ILE A 511 10.60 30.63 -21.81
C ILE A 511 10.52 31.55 -23.03
N LYS A 512 10.30 30.94 -24.20
CA LYS A 512 10.05 31.66 -25.46
C LYS A 512 8.57 32.02 -25.59
N THR A 513 7.68 31.05 -25.44
CA THR A 513 6.22 31.25 -25.58
C THR A 513 5.44 30.30 -24.67
N VAL A 514 4.26 30.75 -24.24
CA VAL A 514 3.24 29.90 -23.61
C VAL A 514 1.96 30.09 -24.43
N THR A 515 1.49 29.03 -25.08
CA THR A 515 0.36 29.12 -26.03
C THR A 515 -0.70 28.06 -25.75
N PRO A 516 -2.00 28.39 -25.79
CA PRO A 516 -3.07 27.39 -25.70
C PRO A 516 -3.00 26.38 -26.85
N VAL A 517 -3.22 25.11 -26.53
CA VAL A 517 -3.26 24.00 -27.49
C VAL A 517 -4.36 23.01 -27.11
N PHE A 518 -4.87 22.25 -28.09
CA PHE A 518 -5.85 21.20 -27.86
C PHE A 518 -5.19 19.82 -27.83
N THR A 519 -5.68 18.92 -26.98
CA THR A 519 -5.23 17.51 -26.92
C THR A 519 -5.77 16.73 -28.12
N GLU A 520 -4.94 15.96 -28.82
CA GLU A 520 -5.38 15.18 -29.99
C GLU A 520 -6.41 14.07 -29.66
N ASP A 521 -6.29 13.43 -28.49
CA ASP A 521 -7.14 12.31 -28.05
C ASP A 521 -8.20 12.71 -27.00
N GLY A 522 -8.30 14.00 -26.66
CA GLY A 522 -9.20 14.51 -25.63
C GLY A 522 -8.80 14.17 -24.20
N LYS A 523 -7.57 13.67 -23.98
CA LYS A 523 -7.11 13.17 -22.68
C LYS A 523 -5.78 13.80 -22.26
N VAL A 524 -5.58 13.85 -20.95
CA VAL A 524 -4.31 14.20 -20.29
C VAL A 524 -3.93 13.13 -19.28
N TYR A 525 -2.63 13.00 -19.05
CA TYR A 525 -2.03 11.91 -18.30
C TYR A 525 -1.09 12.47 -17.22
N ASP A 526 -1.03 11.82 -16.06
CA ASP A 526 -0.09 12.16 -14.99
C ASP A 526 0.42 10.89 -14.30
N LEU A 527 1.56 10.98 -13.61
CA LEU A 527 2.16 9.86 -12.90
C LEU A 527 2.26 10.14 -11.39
N GLU A 528 1.78 9.19 -10.59
CA GLU A 528 2.09 9.21 -9.16
C GLU A 528 3.43 8.51 -8.93
N VAL A 529 4.48 9.28 -8.72
CA VAL A 529 5.83 8.82 -8.38
C VAL A 529 6.09 9.00 -6.88
N PRO A 530 6.28 7.91 -6.11
CA PRO A 530 6.61 7.98 -4.69
C PRO A 530 7.94 8.67 -4.43
N GLU A 531 8.11 9.15 -3.20
CA GLU A 531 9.35 9.73 -2.66
C GLU A 531 9.80 11.07 -3.27
N THR A 532 10.06 11.10 -4.58
CA THR A 532 10.62 12.29 -5.25
C THR A 532 9.55 13.27 -5.69
N HIS A 533 8.32 12.79 -5.86
CA HIS A 533 7.18 13.58 -6.31
C HIS A 533 7.43 14.35 -7.62
N ASN A 534 8.29 13.83 -8.50
CA ASN A 534 8.59 14.44 -9.79
C ASN A 534 9.06 13.38 -10.81
N PHE A 535 9.00 13.72 -12.09
CA PHE A 535 9.56 12.93 -13.19
C PHE A 535 10.02 13.83 -14.35
N LEU A 536 10.78 13.26 -15.29
CA LEU A 536 11.26 13.96 -16.47
C LEU A 536 10.33 13.75 -17.66
N ALA A 537 9.92 14.86 -18.28
CA ALA A 537 9.16 14.88 -19.53
C ALA A 537 9.82 15.87 -20.51
N ASN A 538 10.19 15.42 -21.70
CA ASN A 538 10.97 16.18 -22.70
C ASN A 538 12.22 16.87 -22.09
N ASN A 539 12.91 16.20 -21.17
CA ASN A 539 14.04 16.74 -20.37
C ASN A 539 13.69 17.95 -19.48
N ILE A 540 12.41 18.26 -19.30
CA ILE A 540 11.88 19.24 -18.35
C ILE A 540 11.40 18.51 -17.09
N LEU A 541 11.63 19.11 -15.92
CA LEU A 541 11.24 18.54 -14.64
C LEU A 541 9.76 18.86 -14.30
N SER A 542 8.96 17.82 -14.04
CA SER A 542 7.49 17.83 -13.80
C SER A 542 7.13 17.21 -12.43
N HIS A 543 6.05 17.62 -11.73
CA HIS A 543 5.79 17.33 -10.28
C HIS A 543 4.41 16.69 -9.95
N ASN A 544 4.31 15.89 -8.86
CA ASN A 544 3.13 15.11 -8.38
C ASN A 544 2.32 15.81 -7.25
N SER A 545 1.09 15.42 -6.84
CA SER A 545 0.24 16.16 -5.84
C SER A 545 0.00 15.45 -4.44
N GLY A 546 -0.41 16.15 -3.35
CA GLY A 546 -0.67 15.55 -1.99
C GLY A 546 -1.42 16.47 -0.98
N LYS A 547 -2.52 16.00 -0.35
CA LYS A 547 -3.59 16.82 0.30
C LYS A 547 -3.80 16.66 1.84
N SER A 548 -3.48 15.53 2.47
CA SER A 548 -3.80 15.25 3.90
C SER A 548 -2.89 15.93 4.95
N GLN A 549 -1.87 16.70 4.54
CA GLN A 549 -0.86 17.25 5.47
C GLN A 549 -1.38 18.40 6.35
N LEU A 550 -2.32 19.21 5.83
CA LEU A 550 -2.88 20.33 6.59
C LEU A 550 -3.80 19.85 7.74
N GLY A 551 -4.48 18.71 7.57
CA GLY A 551 -5.27 18.09 8.64
C GLY A 551 -4.41 17.68 9.83
N PHE A 552 -3.26 17.04 9.60
CA PHE A 552 -2.34 16.67 10.68
C PHE A 552 -1.80 17.89 11.45
N GLN A 553 -1.53 19.01 10.77
CA GLN A 553 -1.08 20.23 11.44
C GLN A 553 -2.16 20.82 12.36
N LEU A 554 -3.40 20.93 11.86
CA LEU A 554 -4.51 21.48 12.65
C LEU A 554 -4.81 20.61 13.88
N ALA A 555 -4.70 19.28 13.76
CA ALA A 555 -4.87 18.33 14.86
C ALA A 555 -3.87 18.54 16.01
N ILE A 556 -2.66 19.02 15.70
CA ILE A 556 -1.64 19.37 16.69
C ILE A 556 -1.89 20.78 17.24
N ASN A 557 -2.16 21.73 16.35
CA ASN A 557 -2.24 23.15 16.72
C ASN A 557 -3.48 23.49 17.58
N VAL A 558 -4.60 22.78 17.42
CA VAL A 558 -5.80 22.99 18.26
C VAL A 558 -5.52 22.83 19.76
N GLN A 559 -4.52 22.03 20.10
CA GLN A 559 -4.14 21.72 21.48
C GLN A 559 -3.27 22.81 22.13
N LEU A 560 -2.76 23.76 21.34
CA LEU A 560 -1.94 24.86 21.86
C LEU A 560 -2.81 25.85 22.66
N PRO A 561 -2.20 26.65 23.56
CA PRO A 561 -2.89 27.77 24.18
C PRO A 561 -3.40 28.80 23.16
N ALA A 562 -4.45 29.54 23.52
CA ALA A 562 -5.01 30.62 22.70
C ALA A 562 -3.95 31.64 22.27
N GLU A 563 -3.03 31.99 23.18
CA GLU A 563 -1.89 32.89 22.91
C GLU A 563 -0.94 32.38 21.82
N LYS A 564 -0.90 31.07 21.57
CA LYS A 564 -0.09 30.41 20.54
C LYS A 564 -0.92 30.00 19.32
N GLY A 565 -2.17 30.47 19.22
CA GLY A 565 -3.07 30.19 18.11
C GLY A 565 -3.75 28.82 18.16
N GLY A 566 -3.79 28.16 19.32
CA GLY A 566 -4.64 26.98 19.54
C GLY A 566 -5.89 27.31 20.35
N LEU A 567 -6.63 26.30 20.81
CA LEU A 567 -7.87 26.47 21.58
C LEU A 567 -7.87 25.68 22.89
N ASN A 568 -6.70 25.20 23.35
CA ASN A 568 -6.55 24.26 24.47
C ASN A 568 -7.51 23.05 24.37
N GLY A 569 -7.82 22.62 23.15
CA GLY A 569 -8.85 21.63 22.87
C GLY A 569 -8.32 20.39 22.16
N ALA A 570 -9.04 19.30 22.28
CA ALA A 570 -8.73 18.05 21.60
C ALA A 570 -9.19 18.04 20.13
N CYS A 571 -8.66 17.10 19.35
CA CYS A 571 -9.06 16.83 17.98
C CYS A 571 -9.77 15.48 17.87
N VAL A 572 -10.85 15.40 17.09
CA VAL A 572 -11.37 14.13 16.57
C VAL A 572 -10.95 13.98 15.11
N PHE A 573 -10.40 12.83 14.73
CA PHE A 573 -9.92 12.55 13.37
C PHE A 573 -10.66 11.35 12.78
N VAL A 574 -11.41 11.54 11.69
CA VAL A 574 -12.15 10.48 11.00
C VAL A 574 -11.36 9.96 9.79
N ASP A 575 -10.85 8.73 9.87
CA ASP A 575 -10.03 8.03 8.84
C ASP A 575 -10.84 6.91 8.11
N THR A 576 -10.37 6.36 6.98
CA THR A 576 -11.08 5.32 6.20
C THR A 576 -10.11 4.24 5.62
N GLU A 577 -10.01 2.99 6.16
CA GLU A 577 -9.61 1.66 5.54
C GLU A 577 -8.65 0.65 6.31
N ALA A 578 -9.04 -0.66 6.48
CA ALA A 578 -8.26 -1.96 6.50
C ALA A 578 -8.97 -3.16 7.24
N SER A 579 -8.89 -4.44 6.77
CA SER A 579 -9.48 -5.66 7.42
C SER A 579 -8.97 -7.06 6.91
N LEU A 580 -9.36 -8.19 7.55
CA LEU A 580 -9.06 -9.62 7.24
C LEU A 580 -10.31 -10.50 6.96
N PRO A 581 -10.30 -11.55 6.11
CA PRO A 581 -11.49 -12.39 5.87
C PRO A 581 -11.79 -13.41 7.00
N TYR A 582 -13.05 -13.89 7.09
CA TYR A 582 -13.58 -14.72 8.21
C TYR A 582 -12.64 -15.84 8.67
N ASN A 583 -12.16 -16.64 7.71
CA ASN A 583 -11.46 -17.90 7.97
C ASN A 583 -9.99 -17.70 8.33
N GLU A 584 -9.47 -16.47 8.31
CA GLU A 584 -8.09 -16.23 8.73
C GLU A 584 -7.96 -16.41 10.23
N ARG A 585 -6.88 -17.09 10.61
CA ARG A 585 -6.62 -17.41 12.00
C ARG A 585 -5.76 -16.33 12.63
N ILE A 586 -6.07 -16.00 13.86
CA ILE A 586 -5.28 -15.10 14.69
C ILE A 586 -4.94 -15.81 16.01
N LEU A 587 -3.79 -15.46 16.56
CA LEU A 587 -3.37 -15.96 17.86
C LEU A 587 -3.87 -15.02 18.96
N VAL A 588 -4.70 -15.57 19.85
CA VAL A 588 -5.27 -14.81 20.97
C VAL A 588 -4.95 -15.47 22.30
N GLY A 589 -4.93 -14.66 23.36
CA GLY A 589 -4.80 -15.08 24.74
C GLY A 589 -6.11 -14.87 25.51
N HIS A 590 -6.53 -15.86 26.29
CA HIS A 590 -7.67 -15.77 27.19
C HIS A 590 -7.45 -16.68 28.41
N ASN A 591 -7.68 -16.16 29.63
CA ASN A 591 -7.49 -16.91 30.88
C ASN A 591 -6.15 -17.66 30.98
N ASN A 592 -5.05 -16.96 30.68
CA ASN A 592 -3.68 -17.50 30.61
C ASN A 592 -3.42 -18.59 29.55
N LYS A 593 -4.42 -18.97 28.75
CA LYS A 593 -4.28 -19.88 27.62
C LYS A 593 -4.12 -19.11 26.31
N PHE A 594 -3.46 -19.74 25.36
CA PHE A 594 -3.30 -19.33 23.97
C PHE A 594 -4.17 -20.21 23.09
N GLU A 595 -4.89 -19.59 22.16
CA GLU A 595 -5.76 -20.27 21.22
C GLU A 595 -5.58 -19.67 19.82
N TYR A 596 -5.59 -20.54 18.80
CA TYR A 596 -5.73 -20.12 17.41
C TYR A 596 -7.20 -20.17 17.02
N ILE A 597 -7.79 -18.98 16.88
CA ILE A 597 -9.19 -18.84 16.52
C ILE A 597 -9.32 -18.20 15.14
N GLU A 598 -10.33 -18.61 14.39
CA GLU A 598 -10.75 -17.90 13.17
C GLU A 598 -11.27 -16.52 13.59
N ILE A 599 -10.74 -15.45 13.00
CA ILE A 599 -11.07 -14.07 13.38
C ILE A 599 -12.57 -13.81 13.25
N GLY A 600 -13.22 -14.40 12.25
CA GLY A 600 -14.67 -14.30 12.09
C GLY A 600 -15.43 -14.92 13.25
N LYS A 601 -15.05 -16.13 13.69
CA LYS A 601 -15.66 -16.80 14.84
C LYS A 601 -15.46 -16.01 16.13
N LEU A 602 -14.28 -15.46 16.33
CA LEU A 602 -13.97 -14.63 17.49
C LEU A 602 -14.84 -13.38 17.51
N VAL A 603 -14.80 -12.60 16.43
CA VAL A 603 -15.53 -11.35 16.32
C VAL A 603 -17.03 -11.60 16.43
N GLU A 604 -17.59 -12.55 15.69
CA GLU A 604 -19.02 -12.89 15.77
C GLU A 604 -19.43 -13.38 17.16
N GLY A 605 -18.57 -14.13 17.85
CA GLY A 605 -18.77 -14.51 19.24
C GLY A 605 -18.86 -13.30 20.17
N MET A 606 -17.92 -12.35 20.04
CA MET A 606 -17.94 -11.11 20.83
C MET A 606 -19.17 -10.24 20.50
N LEU A 607 -19.58 -10.20 19.23
CA LEU A 607 -20.82 -9.55 18.78
C LEU A 607 -22.10 -10.23 19.27
N SER A 608 -22.00 -11.41 19.89
CA SER A 608 -23.15 -12.11 20.48
C SER A 608 -23.22 -12.00 22.00
N VAL A 609 -22.10 -11.69 22.66
CA VAL A 609 -21.97 -11.66 24.13
C VAL A 609 -21.70 -10.26 24.69
N GLY A 610 -21.02 -9.40 23.93
CA GLY A 610 -20.72 -8.01 24.34
C GLY A 610 -21.79 -7.01 23.89
N ASP A 611 -21.71 -5.80 24.44
CA ASP A 611 -22.54 -4.67 24.02
C ASP A 611 -22.27 -4.37 22.55
N THR A 612 -23.19 -4.87 21.72
CA THR A 612 -23.00 -4.90 20.28
C THR A 612 -23.65 -3.68 19.66
N ILE A 613 -22.80 -2.81 19.13
CA ILE A 613 -23.24 -1.66 18.36
C ILE A 613 -23.31 -2.10 16.91
N ARG A 614 -24.54 -2.35 16.42
CA ARG A 614 -24.82 -2.51 14.99
C ARG A 614 -24.92 -1.13 14.36
N VAL A 615 -24.05 -0.86 13.40
CA VAL A 615 -24.02 0.42 12.69
C VAL A 615 -24.55 0.18 11.27
N GLY A 616 -25.86 0.35 11.10
CA GLY A 616 -26.56 0.03 9.85
C GLY A 616 -26.61 -1.48 9.54
N GLU A 617 -26.83 -1.85 8.28
CA GLU A 617 -26.86 -3.26 7.83
C GLU A 617 -25.46 -3.87 7.58
N THR A 618 -24.38 -3.08 7.70
CA THR A 618 -23.08 -3.39 7.07
C THR A 618 -21.87 -3.46 8.01
N LEU A 619 -22.02 -3.05 9.28
CA LEU A 619 -20.95 -3.09 10.28
C LEU A 619 -21.52 -3.49 11.64
N SER A 620 -20.82 -4.38 12.32
CA SER A 620 -21.12 -4.76 13.70
C SER A 620 -19.84 -4.65 14.52
N THR A 621 -19.92 -3.97 15.66
CA THR A 621 -18.79 -3.76 16.57
C THR A 621 -19.14 -4.20 17.99
N ALA A 622 -18.17 -4.73 18.71
CA ALA A 622 -18.30 -5.10 20.12
C ALA A 622 -17.04 -4.69 20.89
N GLN A 623 -17.24 -4.27 22.15
CA GLN A 623 -16.16 -4.09 23.10
C GLN A 623 -15.72 -5.44 23.70
N ASN A 624 -14.52 -5.46 24.28
CA ASN A 624 -13.95 -6.66 24.86
C ASN A 624 -14.53 -6.98 26.25
N SER A 625 -15.67 -7.68 26.26
CA SER A 625 -16.35 -8.12 27.49
C SER A 625 -15.73 -9.38 28.12
N LEU A 626 -14.80 -10.05 27.44
CA LEU A 626 -14.24 -11.36 27.83
C LEU A 626 -12.73 -11.33 28.11
N ASN A 627 -12.15 -10.14 28.35
CA ASN A 627 -10.73 -9.95 28.67
C ASN A 627 -9.78 -10.69 27.70
N MET A 628 -10.11 -10.63 26.41
CA MET A 628 -9.31 -11.23 25.34
C MET A 628 -8.04 -10.41 25.07
N HIS A 629 -6.96 -11.09 24.73
CA HIS A 629 -5.69 -10.46 24.40
C HIS A 629 -5.24 -10.87 23.00
N ALA A 630 -4.66 -9.94 22.24
CA ALA A 630 -3.93 -10.22 21.02
C ALA A 630 -2.48 -10.57 21.39
N VAL A 631 -1.88 -11.49 20.63
CA VAL A 631 -0.43 -11.71 20.71
C VAL A 631 0.24 -10.84 19.64
N SER A 632 1.06 -9.90 20.10
CA SER A 632 1.59 -8.78 19.29
C SER A 632 3.03 -8.48 19.69
N PHE A 633 3.82 -7.85 18.82
CA PHE A 633 5.13 -7.34 19.21
C PHE A 633 5.02 -5.97 19.87
N ASP A 634 5.84 -5.73 20.87
CA ASP A 634 6.00 -4.42 21.52
C ASP A 634 6.97 -3.55 20.69
N PRO A 635 6.57 -2.38 20.17
CA PRO A 635 7.44 -1.54 19.33
C PRO A 635 8.74 -1.08 20.02
N ASP A 636 8.76 -1.04 21.35
CA ASP A 636 9.91 -0.55 22.12
C ASP A 636 11.06 -1.55 22.14
N ASP A 637 10.76 -2.84 22.38
CA ASP A 637 11.77 -3.90 22.53
C ASP A 637 11.69 -5.01 21.46
N LEU A 638 10.67 -4.96 20.59
CA LEU A 638 10.38 -5.95 19.54
C LEU A 638 10.19 -7.38 20.07
N LYS A 639 9.76 -7.51 21.33
CA LYS A 639 9.37 -8.78 21.96
C LYS A 639 7.89 -9.05 21.77
N ILE A 640 7.53 -10.31 21.59
CA ILE A 640 6.15 -10.72 21.39
C ILE A 640 5.50 -11.00 22.75
N LYS A 641 4.43 -10.25 23.06
CA LYS A 641 3.71 -10.26 24.34
C LYS A 641 2.20 -10.32 24.12
N LYS A 642 1.44 -10.48 25.21
CA LYS A 642 -0.02 -10.37 25.22
C LYS A 642 -0.41 -8.91 25.46
N PHE A 643 -1.34 -8.41 24.66
CA PHE A 643 -1.87 -7.06 24.77
C PHE A 643 -3.40 -7.10 24.72
N HIS A 644 -4.07 -6.33 25.56
CA HIS A 644 -5.52 -6.32 25.64
C HIS A 644 -6.14 -5.87 24.30
N ILE A 645 -7.16 -6.61 23.83
CA ILE A 645 -7.94 -6.22 22.65
C ILE A 645 -8.95 -5.17 23.08
N THR A 646 -9.00 -4.03 22.42
CA THR A 646 -9.92 -2.94 22.78
C THR A 646 -11.23 -3.01 22.00
N GLY A 647 -11.25 -3.61 20.81
CA GLY A 647 -12.45 -3.69 19.98
C GLY A 647 -12.45 -4.81 18.94
N PHE A 648 -13.65 -5.26 18.57
CA PHE A 648 -13.91 -6.29 17.56
C PHE A 648 -14.83 -5.73 16.47
N MET A 649 -14.50 -5.98 15.19
CA MET A 649 -15.20 -5.37 14.04
C MET A 649 -15.52 -6.40 12.95
N LYS A 650 -16.76 -6.38 12.44
CA LYS A 650 -17.22 -7.15 11.26
C LYS A 650 -17.72 -6.21 10.17
N HIS A 651 -17.26 -6.39 8.93
CA HIS A 651 -17.56 -5.55 7.77
C HIS A 651 -18.23 -6.34 6.63
N LYS A 652 -18.86 -5.62 5.70
CA LYS A 652 -19.38 -6.15 4.42
C LYS A 652 -18.28 -6.80 3.57
N PRO A 653 -18.62 -7.70 2.63
CA PRO A 653 -17.65 -8.34 1.76
C PRO A 653 -16.72 -7.35 1.01
N GLN A 654 -15.42 -7.55 1.11
CA GLN A 654 -14.39 -6.77 0.40
C GLN A 654 -13.48 -7.69 -0.41
N LYS A 655 -12.74 -7.11 -1.35
CA LYS A 655 -11.78 -7.83 -2.18
C LYS A 655 -10.55 -8.27 -1.36
N VAL A 656 -10.20 -9.54 -1.46
CA VAL A 656 -9.17 -10.21 -0.67
C VAL A 656 -8.00 -10.66 -1.55
N TYR A 657 -6.79 -10.64 -1.00
CA TYR A 657 -5.53 -11.06 -1.60
C TYR A 657 -4.83 -12.11 -0.73
N ASP A 658 -4.38 -13.22 -1.31
CA ASP A 658 -3.53 -14.23 -0.68
C ASP A 658 -2.05 -13.86 -0.86
N VAL A 659 -1.39 -13.54 0.25
CA VAL A 659 0.04 -13.25 0.32
C VAL A 659 0.75 -14.51 0.78
N ARG A 660 1.60 -15.10 -0.07
CA ARG A 660 2.41 -16.28 0.27
C ARG A 660 3.87 -15.89 0.40
N LEU A 661 4.55 -16.48 1.39
CA LEU A 661 5.94 -16.23 1.72
C LEU A 661 6.83 -17.44 1.43
N SER A 662 8.15 -17.23 1.40
CA SER A 662 9.13 -18.20 0.94
C SER A 662 9.24 -19.41 1.85
N SER A 663 8.99 -19.24 3.15
CA SER A 663 8.86 -20.35 4.11
C SER A 663 7.59 -21.17 3.93
N GLY A 664 6.72 -20.76 3.00
CA GLY A 664 5.41 -21.34 2.79
C GLY A 664 4.32 -20.72 3.67
N ARG A 665 4.64 -19.85 4.64
CA ARG A 665 3.64 -19.06 5.38
C ARG A 665 2.73 -18.31 4.42
N ASN A 666 1.45 -18.15 4.76
CA ASN A 666 0.55 -17.31 3.96
C ASN A 666 -0.54 -16.67 4.81
N VAL A 667 -1.16 -15.63 4.26
CA VAL A 667 -2.30 -14.94 4.88
C VAL A 667 -3.13 -14.28 3.80
N ARG A 668 -4.45 -14.30 3.99
CA ARG A 668 -5.36 -13.52 3.15
C ARG A 668 -5.74 -12.21 3.80
N VAL A 669 -5.68 -11.12 3.05
CA VAL A 669 -5.89 -9.76 3.56
C VAL A 669 -6.58 -8.88 2.53
N THR A 670 -7.14 -7.74 2.95
CA THR A 670 -7.65 -6.72 2.02
C THR A 670 -6.51 -5.97 1.30
N LYS A 671 -6.82 -5.27 0.19
CA LYS A 671 -5.83 -4.56 -0.66
C LYS A 671 -4.92 -3.61 0.12
N PHE A 672 -5.45 -3.00 1.18
CA PHE A 672 -4.78 -1.93 1.92
C PHE A 672 -4.25 -2.37 3.28
N HIS A 673 -4.44 -3.64 3.66
CA HIS A 673 -3.89 -4.16 4.91
C HIS A 673 -2.37 -3.99 4.94
N ASN A 674 -1.83 -3.62 6.11
CA ASN A 674 -0.41 -3.32 6.25
C ASN A 674 0.32 -4.49 6.95
N PHE A 675 1.52 -4.79 6.46
CA PHE A 675 2.51 -5.67 7.06
C PHE A 675 3.66 -4.82 7.61
N PHE A 676 4.62 -5.39 8.33
CA PHE A 676 5.82 -4.65 8.73
C PHE A 676 7.07 -5.06 7.96
N SER A 677 7.96 -4.11 7.69
CA SER A 677 9.32 -4.32 7.17
C SER A 677 10.33 -3.43 7.89
N LEU A 678 11.61 -3.48 7.53
CA LEU A 678 12.66 -2.62 8.11
C LEU A 678 13.03 -1.47 7.17
N ASP A 679 13.09 -0.26 7.72
CA ASP A 679 13.67 0.90 7.05
C ASP A 679 15.21 0.94 7.13
N SER A 680 15.83 2.01 6.63
CA SER A 680 17.28 2.22 6.68
C SER A 680 17.86 2.38 8.09
N ALA A 681 17.04 2.73 9.07
CA ALA A 681 17.42 2.91 10.47
C ALA A 681 17.11 1.66 11.33
N CYS A 682 16.68 0.56 10.69
CA CYS A 682 16.23 -0.67 11.36
C CYS A 682 15.02 -0.45 12.30
N ASN A 683 14.13 0.48 11.94
CA ASN A 683 12.81 0.61 12.56
C ASN A 683 11.77 -0.22 11.80
N MET A 684 10.77 -0.70 12.53
CA MET A 684 9.62 -1.40 11.97
C MET A 684 8.70 -0.39 11.27
N VAL A 685 8.47 -0.56 9.97
CA VAL A 685 7.62 0.35 9.18
C VAL A 685 6.52 -0.41 8.44
N PRO A 686 5.30 0.15 8.34
CA PRO A 686 4.21 -0.49 7.63
C PRO A 686 4.41 -0.51 6.11
N VAL A 687 4.10 -1.64 5.49
CA VAL A 687 4.09 -1.87 4.05
C VAL A 687 2.76 -2.50 3.66
N SER A 688 1.98 -1.78 2.85
CA SER A 688 0.65 -2.22 2.41
C SER A 688 0.70 -3.40 1.44
N THR A 689 -0.31 -4.27 1.44
CA THR A 689 -0.47 -5.40 0.49
C THR A 689 -0.25 -4.97 -0.96
N GLN A 690 -0.81 -3.84 -1.38
CA GLN A 690 -0.65 -3.32 -2.75
C GLN A 690 0.80 -2.97 -3.13
N ASN A 691 1.64 -2.68 -2.13
CA ASN A 691 3.04 -2.32 -2.32
C ASN A 691 3.98 -3.52 -2.18
N LEU A 692 3.49 -4.68 -1.72
CA LEU A 692 4.27 -5.90 -1.67
C LEU A 692 4.65 -6.36 -3.09
N ARG A 693 5.90 -6.76 -3.25
CA ARG A 693 6.41 -7.39 -4.47
C ARG A 693 7.03 -8.73 -4.10
N VAL A 694 7.13 -9.62 -5.08
CA VAL A 694 7.96 -10.81 -4.95
C VAL A 694 9.39 -10.36 -4.61
N GLY A 695 9.95 -10.90 -3.52
CA GLY A 695 11.23 -10.46 -2.96
C GLY A 695 11.13 -9.48 -1.78
N SER A 696 9.97 -8.87 -1.52
CA SER A 696 9.76 -8.03 -0.34
C SER A 696 9.93 -8.85 0.93
N ARG A 697 10.68 -8.37 1.93
CA ARG A 697 10.82 -9.04 3.22
C ARG A 697 9.89 -8.43 4.26
N ILE A 698 8.97 -9.23 4.78
CA ILE A 698 8.00 -8.80 5.80
C ILE A 698 8.22 -9.54 7.12
N ALA A 699 7.76 -8.93 8.19
CA ALA A 699 7.91 -9.41 9.55
C ALA A 699 7.00 -10.62 9.84
N VAL A 700 7.57 -11.65 10.45
CA VAL A 700 6.86 -12.84 10.93
C VAL A 700 7.28 -13.12 12.37
N ALA A 701 6.48 -13.85 13.13
CA ALA A 701 6.83 -14.27 14.47
C ALA A 701 7.99 -15.28 14.44
N GLY A 702 9.03 -15.02 15.21
CA GLY A 702 10.18 -15.90 15.39
C GLY A 702 10.19 -16.63 16.72
N LYS A 703 9.62 -16.03 17.77
CA LYS A 703 9.30 -16.70 19.02
C LYS A 703 7.92 -16.26 19.50
N ILE A 704 7.08 -17.22 19.88
CA ILE A 704 5.75 -16.94 20.43
C ILE A 704 5.74 -17.35 21.90
N PRO A 705 5.17 -16.54 22.80
CA PRO A 705 5.08 -16.90 24.21
C PRO A 705 4.20 -18.14 24.42
N VAL A 706 4.62 -19.02 25.34
CA VAL A 706 3.90 -20.23 25.76
C VAL A 706 3.46 -20.12 27.21
N GLY A 707 2.37 -20.80 27.59
CA GLY A 707 1.78 -20.70 28.93
C GLY A 707 1.75 -22.04 29.65
N GLY A 708 2.75 -22.37 30.48
CA GLY A 708 2.94 -23.70 31.08
C GLY A 708 1.94 -24.10 32.18
N SER A 709 0.66 -24.28 31.84
CA SER A 709 -0.42 -24.39 32.83
C SER A 709 -1.15 -25.74 32.90
N LEU A 710 -0.82 -26.73 32.06
CA LEU A 710 -1.54 -28.01 32.01
C LEU A 710 -0.62 -29.21 32.29
N ASP A 711 -0.67 -29.73 33.52
CA ASP A 711 0.16 -30.86 33.96
C ASP A 711 -0.57 -32.20 33.93
N THR A 712 -1.90 -32.20 33.98
CA THR A 712 -2.71 -33.42 34.07
C THR A 712 -4.03 -33.34 33.32
N ILE A 713 -4.54 -34.49 32.88
CA ILE A 713 -5.90 -34.67 32.33
C ILE A 713 -6.70 -35.57 33.29
N ASP A 714 -7.78 -35.04 33.88
CA ASP A 714 -8.76 -35.84 34.64
C ASP A 714 -9.73 -36.52 33.67
N LEU A 715 -9.59 -37.84 33.51
CA LEU A 715 -10.43 -38.64 32.60
C LEU A 715 -11.88 -38.74 33.04
N SER A 716 -12.19 -38.50 34.31
CA SER A 716 -13.59 -38.55 34.79
C SER A 716 -14.42 -37.42 34.20
N ASP A 717 -13.85 -36.22 34.13
CA ASP A 717 -14.47 -35.06 33.49
C ASP A 717 -14.26 -35.10 31.97
N PHE A 718 -13.06 -35.49 31.53
CA PHE A 718 -12.72 -35.52 30.11
C PHE A 718 -13.57 -36.54 29.35
N LEU A 719 -13.94 -37.68 29.91
CA LEU A 719 -14.74 -38.71 29.24
C LEU A 719 -16.16 -38.84 29.80
N LYS A 720 -16.67 -37.84 30.52
CA LYS A 720 -17.94 -37.90 31.29
C LYS A 720 -19.17 -38.41 30.53
N ASP A 721 -19.23 -38.20 29.21
CA ASP A 721 -20.35 -38.56 28.34
C ASP A 721 -20.24 -40.01 27.79
N GLU A 722 -19.16 -40.71 28.12
CA GLU A 722 -18.84 -42.04 27.59
C GLU A 722 -19.27 -43.16 28.53
N GLN A 723 -19.70 -44.28 27.94
CA GLN A 723 -20.05 -45.48 28.70
C GLN A 723 -18.77 -46.22 29.14
N LEU A 724 -18.29 -45.86 30.33
CA LEU A 724 -17.07 -46.37 30.97
C LEU A 724 -17.32 -46.69 32.45
N TYR A 725 -16.35 -47.39 33.05
CA TYR A 725 -16.36 -47.78 34.45
C TYR A 725 -15.17 -47.21 35.19
N VAL A 726 -15.41 -46.68 36.39
CA VAL A 726 -14.40 -46.29 37.36
C VAL A 726 -14.18 -47.42 38.35
N ARG A 727 -12.91 -47.79 38.56
CA ARG A 727 -12.49 -48.91 39.39
C ARG A 727 -11.44 -48.44 40.41
N GLY A 728 -11.51 -48.95 41.62
CA GLY A 728 -10.55 -48.63 42.67
C GLY A 728 -10.11 -49.83 43.50
N SER A 729 -9.14 -49.61 44.37
CA SER A 729 -8.60 -50.60 45.31
C SER A 729 -9.60 -50.91 46.45
N HIS A 730 -9.14 -51.62 47.49
CA HIS A 730 -9.93 -51.87 48.70
C HIS A 730 -10.33 -50.57 49.41
N GLU A 731 -9.45 -49.56 49.44
CA GLU A 731 -9.72 -48.24 50.03
C GLU A 731 -10.95 -47.60 49.39
N PHE A 732 -11.06 -47.66 48.06
CA PHE A 732 -12.22 -47.10 47.34
C PHE A 732 -13.51 -47.84 47.69
N LYS A 733 -13.45 -49.16 47.88
CA LYS A 733 -14.61 -49.96 48.31
C LYS A 733 -15.13 -49.54 49.68
N GLU A 734 -14.25 -49.22 50.63
CA GLU A 734 -14.65 -48.69 51.94
C GLU A 734 -15.35 -47.33 51.81
N VAL A 735 -14.83 -46.44 50.96
CA VAL A 735 -15.46 -45.16 50.66
C VAL A 735 -16.87 -45.37 50.09
N LEU A 736 -17.02 -46.27 49.12
CA LEU A 736 -18.34 -46.60 48.56
C LEU A 736 -19.29 -47.18 49.61
N PHE A 737 -18.79 -48.01 50.53
CA PHE A 737 -19.60 -48.57 51.63
C PHE A 737 -20.09 -47.47 52.59
N ARG A 738 -19.27 -46.46 52.90
CA ARG A 738 -19.69 -45.29 53.69
C ARG A 738 -20.78 -44.49 52.97
N LEU A 739 -20.70 -44.41 51.63
CA LEU A 739 -21.69 -43.73 50.77
C LEU A 739 -22.92 -44.60 50.42
N LYS A 740 -23.11 -45.78 51.04
CA LYS A 740 -24.18 -46.73 50.70
C LYS A 740 -25.57 -46.11 50.58
N THR A 741 -25.92 -45.17 51.45
CA THR A 741 -27.25 -44.54 51.46
C THR A 741 -27.44 -43.64 50.25
N ILE A 742 -26.41 -42.89 49.85
CA ILE A 742 -26.42 -42.04 48.65
C ILE A 742 -26.46 -42.93 47.40
N LEU A 743 -25.61 -43.96 47.34
CA LEU A 743 -25.59 -44.90 46.22
C LEU A 743 -26.93 -45.62 46.03
N LYS A 744 -27.62 -46.01 47.11
CA LYS A 744 -28.97 -46.60 47.02
C LYS A 744 -29.99 -45.63 46.43
N LYS A 745 -29.96 -44.35 46.83
CA LYS A 745 -30.83 -43.31 46.27
C LYS A 745 -30.53 -43.09 44.78
N THR A 746 -29.25 -43.00 44.40
CA THR A 746 -28.83 -42.87 43.00
C THR A 746 -29.23 -44.08 42.17
N ALA A 747 -29.04 -45.31 42.69
CA ALA A 747 -29.45 -46.54 42.02
C ALA A 747 -30.97 -46.65 41.85
N LEU A 748 -31.75 -46.28 42.87
CA LEU A 748 -33.21 -46.26 42.77
C LEU A 748 -33.68 -45.24 41.72
N LYS A 749 -33.07 -44.05 41.69
CA LYS A 749 -33.40 -42.99 40.73
C LYS A 749 -33.06 -43.37 39.28
N ARG A 750 -31.91 -44.02 39.05
CA ARG A 750 -31.42 -44.34 37.69
C ARG A 750 -31.94 -45.66 37.15
N ASP A 751 -31.98 -46.69 38.00
CA ASP A 751 -32.23 -48.07 37.59
C ASP A 751 -33.52 -48.66 38.16
N GLY A 752 -34.28 -47.91 38.98
CA GLY A 752 -35.47 -48.41 39.67
C GLY A 752 -35.19 -49.47 40.75
N ASN A 753 -33.91 -49.80 41.00
CA ASN A 753 -33.50 -50.89 41.87
C ASN A 753 -32.36 -50.46 42.83
N LYS A 754 -32.71 -50.29 44.11
CA LYS A 754 -31.78 -49.89 45.18
C LYS A 754 -30.66 -50.92 45.43
N ASP A 755 -30.86 -52.19 45.10
CA ASP A 755 -29.90 -53.25 45.40
C ASP A 755 -28.70 -53.24 44.46
N ARG A 756 -28.80 -52.53 43.33
CA ARG A 756 -27.69 -52.29 42.41
C ARG A 756 -26.52 -51.55 43.06
N ALA A 757 -26.78 -50.74 44.09
CA ALA A 757 -25.75 -50.09 44.90
C ALA A 757 -24.83 -51.09 45.60
N TYR A 758 -25.35 -52.23 46.07
CA TYR A 758 -24.53 -53.27 46.70
C TYR A 758 -23.59 -53.94 45.71
N ASN A 759 -24.02 -54.09 44.44
CA ASN A 759 -23.16 -54.62 43.39
C ASN A 759 -21.98 -53.68 43.10
N TRP A 760 -22.22 -52.37 43.05
CA TRP A 760 -21.17 -51.36 42.88
C TRP A 760 -20.13 -51.41 44.02
N ILE A 761 -20.60 -51.41 45.27
CA ILE A 761 -19.73 -51.49 46.46
C ILE A 761 -18.95 -52.81 46.45
N ARG A 762 -19.62 -53.95 46.24
CA ARG A 762 -18.97 -55.27 46.28
C ARG A 762 -17.83 -55.37 45.28
N ARG A 763 -18.03 -54.82 44.07
CA ARG A 763 -17.09 -54.86 42.95
C ARG A 763 -16.03 -53.75 42.97
N SER A 764 -16.14 -52.76 43.87
CA SER A 764 -15.32 -51.53 43.85
C SER A 764 -15.35 -50.83 42.48
N GLU A 765 -16.55 -50.77 41.88
CA GLU A 765 -16.74 -50.36 40.49
C GLU A 765 -18.03 -49.55 40.34
N LEU A 766 -17.92 -48.37 39.73
CA LEU A 766 -19.04 -47.51 39.37
C LEU A 766 -19.04 -47.28 37.86
N THR A 767 -20.21 -47.05 37.27
CA THR A 767 -20.25 -46.44 35.94
C THR A 767 -19.82 -44.97 36.05
N LEU A 768 -19.21 -44.44 34.99
CA LEU A 768 -18.61 -43.10 35.02
C LEU A 768 -19.62 -41.99 35.32
N ASP A 769 -20.83 -42.11 34.77
CA ASP A 769 -21.96 -41.21 35.04
C ASP A 769 -22.35 -41.19 36.52
N VAL A 770 -22.42 -42.36 37.16
CA VAL A 770 -22.70 -42.50 38.60
C VAL A 770 -21.54 -41.94 39.42
N PHE A 771 -20.30 -42.22 39.04
CA PHE A 771 -19.12 -41.65 39.68
C PHE A 771 -19.16 -40.12 39.65
N ASN A 772 -19.45 -39.51 38.50
CA ASN A 772 -19.55 -38.06 38.34
C ASN A 772 -20.71 -37.45 39.15
N GLU A 773 -21.87 -38.14 39.24
CA GLU A 773 -23.01 -37.68 40.06
C GLU A 773 -22.67 -37.65 41.57
N ILE A 774 -21.82 -38.58 42.03
CA ILE A 774 -21.40 -38.64 43.43
C ILE A 774 -20.03 -38.02 43.70
N LYS A 775 -19.32 -37.51 42.68
CA LYS A 775 -17.93 -37.02 42.77
C LYS A 775 -17.74 -36.01 43.89
N ARG A 776 -18.73 -35.12 44.09
CA ARG A 776 -18.75 -34.13 45.19
C ARG A 776 -18.72 -34.71 46.61
N PHE A 777 -19.11 -35.97 46.78
CA PHE A 777 -19.09 -36.66 48.08
C PHE A 777 -17.80 -37.46 48.32
N LEU A 778 -16.89 -37.49 47.34
CA LEU A 778 -15.62 -38.25 47.39
C LEU A 778 -14.44 -37.39 47.88
N VAL A 779 -14.68 -36.45 48.81
CA VAL A 779 -13.75 -35.37 49.21
C VAL A 779 -12.36 -35.87 49.65
N ASN A 780 -12.27 -37.06 50.27
CA ASN A 780 -11.00 -37.65 50.76
C ASN A 780 -10.51 -38.84 49.92
N THR A 781 -10.93 -38.94 48.66
CA THR A 781 -10.52 -40.03 47.77
C THR A 781 -9.37 -39.58 46.88
N ASP A 782 -8.25 -40.29 46.92
CA ASP A 782 -7.14 -40.05 45.99
C ASP A 782 -7.49 -40.62 44.60
N PHE A 783 -7.84 -39.73 43.68
CA PHE A 783 -8.20 -40.10 42.30
C PHE A 783 -7.02 -40.69 41.52
N ASN A 784 -5.76 -40.45 41.92
CA ASN A 784 -4.60 -41.05 41.27
C ASN A 784 -4.56 -42.58 41.43
N LYS A 785 -5.20 -43.12 42.46
CA LYS A 785 -5.32 -44.58 42.69
C LYS A 785 -6.46 -45.22 41.90
N LEU A 786 -7.31 -44.44 41.25
CA LEU A 786 -8.46 -44.93 40.49
C LEU A 786 -8.09 -45.18 39.03
N LYS A 787 -8.80 -46.11 38.41
CA LYS A 787 -8.64 -46.48 37.00
C LYS A 787 -9.95 -46.37 36.25
N ILE A 788 -9.88 -46.00 34.98
CA ILE A 788 -11.02 -45.96 34.06
C ILE A 788 -10.89 -47.06 33.01
N GLY A 789 -11.99 -47.77 32.75
CA GLY A 789 -12.01 -48.97 31.92
C GLY A 789 -13.28 -49.13 31.12
N GLY A 790 -13.22 -49.94 30.06
CA GLY A 790 -14.41 -50.47 29.40
C GLY A 790 -15.01 -51.64 30.19
N TRP A 791 -15.90 -52.40 29.55
CA TRP A 791 -16.47 -53.63 30.13
C TRP A 791 -15.40 -54.63 30.56
N SER A 792 -14.36 -54.81 29.73
CA SER A 792 -13.19 -55.61 30.07
C SER A 792 -12.36 -54.98 31.19
N ARG A 793 -11.77 -55.82 32.06
CA ARG A 793 -10.82 -55.40 33.10
C ARG A 793 -9.38 -55.24 32.61
N LYS A 794 -9.10 -55.57 31.35
CA LYS A 794 -7.78 -55.37 30.71
C LYS A 794 -7.67 -53.96 30.12
N ASN A 795 -6.43 -53.46 29.98
CA ASN A 795 -6.10 -52.18 29.34
C ASN A 795 -6.90 -50.97 29.89
N THR A 796 -6.97 -50.85 31.21
CA THR A 796 -7.54 -49.69 31.92
C THR A 796 -6.52 -48.56 31.99
N LEU A 797 -6.98 -47.30 31.95
CA LEU A 797 -6.13 -46.12 32.14
C LEU A 797 -6.15 -45.63 33.60
N PRO A 798 -5.09 -44.99 34.10
CA PRO A 798 -5.18 -44.21 35.32
C PRO A 798 -6.19 -43.07 35.14
N MET A 799 -6.94 -42.74 36.19
CA MET A 799 -7.95 -41.68 36.13
C MET A 799 -7.34 -40.31 35.84
N ILE A 800 -6.15 -40.04 36.37
CA ILE A 800 -5.39 -38.81 36.14
C ILE A 800 -4.21 -39.14 35.23
N ILE A 801 -4.19 -38.59 34.01
CA ILE A 801 -3.07 -38.73 33.07
C ILE A 801 -2.11 -37.56 33.27
N LYS A 802 -0.83 -37.83 33.55
CA LYS A 802 0.22 -36.80 33.55
C LYS A 802 0.64 -36.44 32.12
N ILE A 803 0.68 -35.15 31.82
CA ILE A 803 1.15 -34.58 30.55
C ILE A 803 2.65 -34.30 30.68
N ASP A 804 3.45 -35.37 30.68
CA ASP A 804 4.91 -35.33 30.75
C ASP A 804 5.55 -35.54 29.36
N SER A 805 6.87 -35.42 29.30
CA SER A 805 7.65 -35.58 28.06
C SER A 805 7.38 -36.89 27.33
N ASP A 806 7.19 -38.01 28.05
CA ASP A 806 6.92 -39.31 27.43
C ASP A 806 5.51 -39.39 26.84
N PHE A 807 4.50 -38.83 27.54
CA PHE A 807 3.15 -38.71 26.98
C PHE A 807 3.17 -37.84 25.72
N MET A 808 3.85 -36.69 25.78
CA MET A 808 3.96 -35.77 24.65
C MET A 808 4.70 -36.38 23.47
N ARG A 809 5.80 -37.11 23.71
CA ARG A 809 6.54 -37.85 22.68
C ARG A 809 5.65 -38.89 21.99
N PHE A 810 4.87 -39.65 22.76
CA PHE A 810 3.92 -40.58 22.17
C PHE A 810 2.83 -39.87 21.36
N LEU A 811 2.29 -38.75 21.83
CA LEU A 811 1.30 -37.99 21.06
C LEU A 811 1.88 -37.52 19.73
N GLY A 812 3.13 -37.06 19.72
CA GLY A 812 3.86 -36.72 18.49
C GLY A 812 3.96 -37.91 17.55
N LEU A 813 4.37 -39.06 18.07
CA LEU A 813 4.47 -40.31 17.31
C LEU A 813 3.11 -40.79 16.78
N TYR A 814 2.03 -40.67 17.56
CA TYR A 814 0.67 -40.98 17.13
C TYR A 814 0.22 -40.02 16.01
N VAL A 815 0.52 -38.74 16.12
CA VAL A 815 0.21 -37.78 15.06
C VAL A 815 1.02 -38.09 13.78
N ALA A 816 2.23 -38.62 13.87
CA ALA A 816 2.96 -39.12 12.71
C ALA A 816 2.35 -40.42 12.15
N GLU A 817 2.43 -41.51 12.90
CA GLU A 817 2.23 -42.90 12.42
C GLU A 817 0.98 -43.59 13.00
N GLY A 818 0.24 -42.89 13.85
CA GLY A 818 -0.90 -43.43 14.56
C GLY A 818 -2.20 -43.48 13.76
N SER A 819 -3.01 -44.49 14.06
CA SER A 819 -4.41 -44.61 13.63
C SER A 819 -5.29 -45.15 14.75
N CYS A 820 -6.54 -44.70 14.80
CA CYS A 820 -7.55 -45.17 15.74
C CYS A 820 -8.71 -45.82 14.99
N ILE A 821 -8.96 -47.10 15.26
CA ILE A 821 -10.02 -47.89 14.61
C ILE A 821 -11.13 -48.18 15.62
N VAL A 822 -12.35 -47.79 15.26
CA VAL A 822 -13.57 -48.20 15.98
C VAL A 822 -14.45 -48.95 15.00
N LYS A 823 -14.51 -50.28 15.11
CA LYS A 823 -15.27 -51.14 14.18
C LYS A 823 -16.29 -51.99 14.94
N LYS A 824 -17.53 -52.01 14.42
CA LYS A 824 -18.55 -53.00 14.80
C LYS A 824 -18.13 -54.36 14.23
N TYR A 825 -17.97 -55.34 15.11
CA TYR A 825 -17.58 -56.70 14.71
C TYR A 825 -18.82 -57.59 14.50
N ASN A 826 -19.88 -57.36 15.27
CA ASN A 826 -21.20 -57.98 15.15
C ASN A 826 -22.26 -57.07 15.83
N ARG A 827 -23.54 -57.51 15.94
CA ARG A 827 -24.64 -56.69 16.52
C ARG A 827 -24.33 -56.15 17.91
N ASP A 828 -23.51 -56.88 18.70
CA ASP A 828 -23.30 -56.60 20.13
C ASP A 828 -21.86 -56.24 20.52
N SER A 829 -20.88 -56.22 19.60
CA SER A 829 -19.48 -55.90 19.94
C SER A 829 -18.82 -54.85 19.04
N VAL A 830 -18.16 -53.89 19.69
CA VAL A 830 -17.39 -52.81 19.06
C VAL A 830 -15.94 -52.91 19.54
N VAL A 831 -15.01 -53.02 18.61
CA VAL A 831 -13.57 -53.05 18.90
C VAL A 831 -13.02 -51.63 18.80
N HIS A 832 -12.36 -51.18 19.85
CA HIS A 832 -11.65 -49.91 19.94
C HIS A 832 -10.14 -50.19 19.97
N ARG A 833 -9.44 -49.82 18.91
CA ARG A 833 -8.02 -50.15 18.73
C ARG A 833 -7.22 -48.91 18.35
N VAL A 834 -6.07 -48.74 19.00
CA VAL A 834 -5.05 -47.74 18.63
C VAL A 834 -3.86 -48.49 18.05
N ILE A 835 -3.35 -48.04 16.91
CA ILE A 835 -2.24 -48.66 16.17
C ILE A 835 -1.20 -47.58 15.87
N ILE A 836 0.08 -47.89 16.09
CA ILE A 836 1.24 -47.16 15.57
C ILE A 836 1.93 -48.07 14.57
N THR A 837 2.12 -47.64 13.33
CA THR A 837 2.81 -48.44 12.31
C THR A 837 4.26 -47.97 12.18
N ASN A 838 5.22 -48.75 12.65
CA ASN A 838 6.64 -48.45 12.52
C ASN A 838 7.50 -49.73 12.63
N THR A 839 8.63 -49.79 11.92
CA THR A 839 9.55 -50.94 11.97
C THR A 839 10.66 -50.78 13.00
N SER A 840 10.96 -49.55 13.43
CA SER A 840 12.05 -49.24 14.36
C SER A 840 11.82 -49.85 15.74
N LYS A 841 12.90 -50.37 16.33
CA LYS A 841 12.88 -50.93 17.68
C LYS A 841 12.74 -49.84 18.75
N ASP A 842 13.40 -48.70 18.55
CA ASP A 842 13.35 -47.56 19.49
C ASP A 842 11.91 -47.03 19.66
N VAL A 843 11.15 -47.02 18.55
CA VAL A 843 9.73 -46.62 18.56
C VAL A 843 8.87 -47.63 19.32
N GLU A 844 9.15 -48.93 19.17
CA GLU A 844 8.47 -49.98 19.95
C GLU A 844 8.75 -49.82 21.45
N ASP A 845 9.99 -49.50 21.81
CA ASP A 845 10.41 -49.35 23.20
C ASP A 845 9.76 -48.11 23.84
N ASP A 846 9.69 -46.98 23.13
CA ASP A 846 8.96 -45.77 23.56
C ASP A 846 7.47 -46.05 23.82
N VAL A 847 6.80 -46.73 22.87
CA VAL A 847 5.36 -47.05 22.97
C VAL A 847 5.10 -48.04 24.11
N THR A 848 5.97 -49.02 24.28
CA THR A 848 5.86 -50.03 25.34
C THR A 848 6.11 -49.43 26.73
N ALA A 849 7.06 -48.50 26.84
CA ALA A 849 7.33 -47.75 28.07
C ALA A 849 6.11 -46.90 28.48
N LEU A 850 5.53 -46.16 27.54
CA LEU A 850 4.28 -45.43 27.81
C LEU A 850 3.15 -46.39 28.18
N GLY A 851 2.98 -47.48 27.42
CA GLY A 851 1.95 -48.47 27.67
C GLY A 851 2.01 -49.00 29.10
N SER A 852 3.21 -49.40 29.54
CA SER A 852 3.46 -49.88 30.90
C SER A 852 3.06 -48.83 31.95
N ARG A 853 3.41 -47.56 31.73
CA ARG A 853 3.04 -46.45 32.61
C ARG A 853 1.52 -46.18 32.66
N LEU A 854 0.84 -46.28 31.52
CA LEU A 854 -0.60 -46.04 31.39
C LEU A 854 -1.46 -47.27 31.71
N GLY A 855 -0.86 -48.43 32.00
CA GLY A 855 -1.60 -49.69 32.22
C GLY A 855 -2.17 -50.30 30.93
N LEU A 856 -1.53 -50.03 29.79
CA LEU A 856 -1.88 -50.55 28.47
C LEU A 856 -0.84 -51.58 28.01
N THR A 857 -1.32 -52.69 27.45
CA THR A 857 -0.46 -53.64 26.74
C THR A 857 -0.50 -53.34 25.25
N PHE A 858 0.67 -53.06 24.67
CA PHE A 858 0.85 -52.99 23.22
C PHE A 858 1.41 -54.32 22.71
N ILE A 859 0.90 -54.77 21.58
CA ILE A 859 1.31 -56.02 20.92
C ILE A 859 1.83 -55.66 19.54
N ARG A 860 3.06 -56.09 19.25
CA ARG A 860 3.66 -55.97 17.92
C ARG A 860 3.18 -57.09 16.99
N ASN A 861 2.82 -56.72 15.77
CA ASN A 861 2.53 -57.63 14.68
C ASN A 861 3.10 -57.04 13.39
N LYS A 862 4.21 -57.61 12.90
CA LYS A 862 4.99 -57.06 11.79
C LYS A 862 5.42 -55.61 12.08
N SER A 863 4.91 -54.65 11.33
CA SER A 863 5.12 -53.21 11.49
C SER A 863 4.12 -52.55 12.43
N ASP A 864 3.05 -53.22 12.83
CA ASP A 864 1.98 -52.60 13.63
C ASP A 864 2.19 -52.88 15.12
N ILE A 865 2.27 -51.82 15.92
CA ILE A 865 2.27 -51.85 17.38
C ILE A 865 0.88 -51.38 17.83
N LYS A 866 0.07 -52.28 18.40
CA LYS A 866 -1.35 -52.00 18.65
C LYS A 866 -1.81 -52.34 20.07
N THR A 867 -2.78 -51.58 20.56
CA THR A 867 -3.50 -51.86 21.81
C THR A 867 -5.01 -51.79 21.60
N GLU A 868 -5.75 -52.63 22.31
CA GLU A 868 -7.21 -52.62 22.32
C GLU A 868 -7.70 -52.10 23.67
N SER A 869 -8.11 -50.83 23.68
CA SER A 869 -8.58 -50.14 24.86
C SER A 869 -9.62 -49.10 24.46
N LYS A 870 -10.87 -49.32 24.90
CA LYS A 870 -11.96 -48.36 24.74
C LYS A 870 -11.61 -46.99 25.34
N PRO A 871 -11.20 -46.87 26.62
CA PRO A 871 -10.90 -45.54 27.19
C PRO A 871 -9.72 -44.85 26.51
N PHE A 872 -8.70 -45.59 26.06
CA PHE A 872 -7.57 -44.99 25.35
C PHE A 872 -7.92 -44.52 23.94
N ALA A 873 -8.67 -45.32 23.19
CA ALA A 873 -9.17 -44.90 21.87
C ALA A 873 -10.07 -43.65 21.98
N LEU A 874 -10.91 -43.58 23.02
CA LEU A 874 -11.76 -42.41 23.28
C LEU A 874 -10.95 -41.18 23.71
N LEU A 875 -9.93 -41.36 24.55
CA LEU A 875 -8.98 -40.29 24.90
C LEU A 875 -8.34 -39.71 23.64
N ILE A 876 -7.74 -40.57 22.80
CA ILE A 876 -7.08 -40.16 21.55
C ILE A 876 -8.04 -39.43 20.60
N LYS A 877 -9.27 -39.94 20.44
CA LYS A 877 -10.30 -39.27 19.64
C LYS A 877 -10.69 -37.90 20.19
N LYS A 878 -10.86 -37.79 21.51
CA LYS A 878 -11.28 -36.56 22.16
C LYS A 878 -10.16 -35.52 22.31
N LEU A 879 -8.90 -35.94 22.22
CA LEU A 879 -7.76 -35.03 22.02
C LEU A 879 -7.71 -34.45 20.58
N CYS A 880 -8.66 -34.82 19.72
CA CYS A 880 -8.86 -34.28 18.37
C CYS A 880 -7.64 -34.42 17.44
N LEU A 881 -6.91 -35.52 17.57
CA LEU A 881 -5.70 -35.83 16.79
C LEU A 881 -5.98 -36.26 15.33
N GLY A 882 -7.25 -36.25 14.92
CA GLY A 882 -7.74 -36.66 13.60
C GLY A 882 -7.94 -38.18 13.46
N ASP A 883 -8.94 -38.56 12.65
CA ASP A 883 -9.27 -39.97 12.36
C ASP A 883 -8.60 -40.50 11.07
N SER A 884 -8.10 -39.60 10.22
CA SER A 884 -7.40 -39.89 8.96
C SER A 884 -6.17 -38.99 8.78
N ALA A 885 -5.25 -39.38 7.88
CA ALA A 885 -4.04 -38.62 7.56
C ALA A 885 -4.31 -37.16 7.15
N HIS A 886 -5.42 -36.86 6.47
CA HIS A 886 -5.80 -35.51 6.04
C HIS A 886 -6.41 -34.66 7.16
N THR A 887 -6.90 -35.31 8.22
CA THR A 887 -7.61 -34.65 9.34
C THR A 887 -6.75 -34.51 10.58
N LYS A 888 -5.52 -35.04 10.59
CA LYS A 888 -4.62 -34.94 11.75
C LYS A 888 -4.36 -33.48 12.12
N ARG A 889 -4.23 -33.20 13.41
CA ARG A 889 -4.03 -31.86 14.01
C ARG A 889 -3.15 -31.96 15.25
N LEU A 890 -2.55 -30.83 15.62
CA LEU A 890 -1.96 -30.67 16.95
C LEU A 890 -3.08 -30.55 17.99
N PRO A 891 -2.97 -31.20 19.17
CA PRO A 891 -3.89 -30.91 20.26
C PRO A 891 -3.82 -29.44 20.66
N GLU A 892 -4.96 -28.84 20.97
CA GLU A 892 -5.09 -27.42 21.29
C GLU A 892 -4.22 -27.00 22.50
N PHE A 893 -4.10 -27.88 23.50
CA PHE A 893 -3.33 -27.59 24.71
C PHE A 893 -1.82 -27.58 24.50
N VAL A 894 -1.28 -28.09 23.38
CA VAL A 894 0.18 -28.21 23.20
C VAL A 894 0.89 -26.86 23.24
N LEU A 895 0.26 -25.80 22.72
CA LEU A 895 0.82 -24.44 22.71
C LEU A 895 0.77 -23.78 24.11
N ASN A 896 0.09 -24.44 25.05
CA ASN A 896 -0.04 -24.08 26.45
C ASN A 896 0.81 -24.99 27.36
N LEU A 897 1.88 -25.56 26.80
CA LEU A 897 2.87 -26.31 27.56
C LEU A 897 4.19 -25.54 27.56
N ASP A 898 5.09 -25.87 28.49
CA ASP A 898 6.45 -25.37 28.42
C ASP A 898 7.20 -25.90 27.19
N GLU A 899 8.32 -25.25 26.89
CA GLU A 899 9.13 -25.56 25.72
C GLU A 899 9.58 -27.03 25.69
N ASP A 900 9.88 -27.65 26.85
CA ASP A 900 10.43 -29.00 26.90
C ASP A 900 9.38 -30.05 26.54
N ARG A 901 8.13 -29.84 26.98
CA ARG A 901 7.00 -30.67 26.57
C ARG A 901 6.63 -30.49 25.10
N ILE A 902 6.73 -29.27 24.56
CA ILE A 902 6.54 -29.04 23.11
C ILE A 902 7.66 -29.70 22.30
N LYS A 903 8.94 -29.56 22.72
CA LYS A 903 10.09 -30.23 22.10
C LYS A 903 9.94 -31.75 22.14
N SER A 904 9.41 -32.30 23.24
CA SER A 904 9.15 -33.75 23.38
C SER A 904 8.10 -34.23 22.37
N PHE A 905 7.03 -33.46 22.17
CA PHE A 905 6.04 -33.73 21.11
C PHE A 905 6.67 -33.71 19.72
N LEU A 906 7.41 -32.65 19.38
CA LEU A 906 8.08 -32.52 18.09
C LEU A 906 9.07 -33.67 17.86
N SER A 907 9.84 -34.06 18.88
CA SER A 907 10.74 -35.21 18.84
C SER A 907 10.00 -36.51 18.51
N GLY A 908 8.85 -36.75 19.15
CA GLY A 908 8.01 -37.90 18.84
C GLY A 908 7.50 -37.92 17.40
N TYR A 909 7.09 -36.75 16.89
CA TYR A 909 6.64 -36.61 15.51
C TYR A 909 7.78 -36.90 14.51
N VAL A 910 8.98 -36.38 14.75
CA VAL A 910 10.19 -36.65 13.94
C VAL A 910 10.57 -38.13 13.98
N ARG A 911 10.46 -38.81 15.13
CA ARG A 911 10.76 -40.24 15.22
C ARG A 911 9.82 -41.09 14.38
N GLY A 912 8.57 -40.66 14.21
CA GLY A 912 7.61 -41.34 13.36
C GLY A 912 7.89 -41.10 11.87
N ASP A 913 7.88 -39.83 11.46
CA ASP A 913 7.78 -39.43 10.04
C ASP A 913 9.00 -38.63 9.53
N GLY A 914 10.00 -38.43 10.38
CA GLY A 914 11.18 -37.62 10.07
C GLY A 914 12.23 -38.34 9.25
N SER A 915 12.76 -37.63 8.26
CA SER A 915 13.96 -38.00 7.51
C SER A 915 15.05 -36.97 7.75
N ILE A 916 16.30 -37.42 7.89
CA ILE A 916 17.47 -36.56 8.06
C ILE A 916 18.29 -36.60 6.77
N SER A 917 18.51 -35.43 6.16
CA SER A 917 19.43 -35.30 5.03
C SER A 917 20.89 -35.22 5.48
N ASP A 918 21.83 -35.47 4.57
CA ASP A 918 23.29 -35.31 4.80
C ASP A 918 23.68 -33.91 5.33
N SER A 919 22.83 -32.90 5.10
CA SER A 919 23.01 -31.53 5.60
C SER A 919 22.53 -31.31 7.03
N GLY A 920 22.00 -32.34 7.70
CA GLY A 920 21.38 -32.26 9.02
C GLY A 920 19.98 -31.64 9.03
N THR A 921 19.35 -31.42 7.86
CA THR A 921 17.95 -30.96 7.77
C THR A 921 17.01 -32.11 8.10
N VAL A 922 16.12 -31.90 9.07
CA VAL A 922 15.01 -32.79 9.40
C VAL A 922 13.82 -32.40 8.54
N ALA A 923 13.22 -33.37 7.86
CA ALA A 923 12.01 -33.16 7.05
C ALA A 923 10.96 -34.23 7.36
N CYS A 924 9.72 -33.81 7.54
CA CYS A 924 8.54 -34.65 7.71
C CYS A 924 7.52 -34.35 6.60
N GLU A 925 6.65 -35.30 6.27
CA GLU A 925 5.62 -35.16 5.24
C GLU A 925 4.21 -35.47 5.78
N THR A 926 3.28 -34.54 5.63
CA THR A 926 1.89 -34.76 6.05
C THR A 926 0.90 -34.49 4.94
N ALA A 927 -0.18 -35.27 4.89
CA ALA A 927 -1.30 -35.01 4.01
C ALA A 927 -2.30 -33.97 4.59
N SER A 928 -2.11 -33.56 5.86
CA SER A 928 -2.96 -32.56 6.53
C SER A 928 -2.37 -31.16 6.39
N GLN A 929 -3.06 -30.31 5.62
CA GLN A 929 -2.74 -28.88 5.52
C GLN A 929 -2.83 -28.17 6.87
N LYS A 930 -3.77 -28.59 7.72
CA LYS A 930 -3.97 -27.94 9.02
C LYS A 930 -2.85 -28.32 10.00
N LEU A 931 -2.39 -29.58 9.98
CA LEU A 931 -1.28 -30.03 10.82
C LEU A 931 0.02 -29.31 10.46
N VAL A 932 0.29 -29.07 9.17
CA VAL A 932 1.54 -28.39 8.78
C VAL A 932 1.60 -26.96 9.31
N GLY A 933 0.46 -26.24 9.34
CA GLY A 933 0.36 -24.93 10.00
C GLY A 933 0.55 -25.02 11.51
N ASP A 934 -0.11 -25.98 12.17
CA ASP A 934 0.04 -26.19 13.62
C ASP A 934 1.51 -26.51 14.01
N LEU A 935 2.22 -27.29 13.19
CA LEU A 935 3.63 -27.61 13.39
C LEU A 935 4.54 -26.39 13.23
N ILE A 936 4.25 -25.47 12.30
CA ILE A 936 5.00 -24.20 12.19
C ILE A 936 4.84 -23.39 13.47
N TYR A 937 3.65 -23.38 14.05
CA TYR A 937 3.41 -22.69 15.33
C TYR A 937 4.10 -23.37 16.50
N ALA A 938 4.07 -24.70 16.59
CA ALA A 938 4.80 -25.45 17.62
C ALA A 938 6.31 -25.21 17.53
N THR A 939 6.90 -25.20 16.32
CA THR A 939 8.32 -24.90 16.15
C THR A 939 8.64 -23.44 16.47
N THR A 940 7.79 -22.48 16.06
CA THR A 940 7.95 -21.06 16.39
C THR A 940 7.85 -20.80 17.89
N SER A 941 7.00 -21.54 18.62
CA SER A 941 6.85 -21.44 20.08
C SER A 941 8.14 -21.79 20.84
N VAL A 942 8.97 -22.66 20.26
CA VAL A 942 10.28 -23.04 20.81
C VAL A 942 11.46 -22.38 20.07
N GLY A 943 11.19 -21.39 19.22
CA GLY A 943 12.21 -20.61 18.49
C GLY A 943 12.90 -21.33 17.33
N ILE A 944 12.33 -22.44 16.83
CA ILE A 944 12.89 -23.24 15.74
C ILE A 944 12.33 -22.77 14.38
N PRO A 945 13.18 -22.33 13.44
CA PRO A 945 12.74 -21.89 12.13
C PRO A 945 12.33 -23.08 11.27
N SER A 946 11.08 -23.07 10.81
CA SER A 946 10.53 -24.10 9.93
C SER A 946 10.04 -23.53 8.61
N ARG A 947 10.00 -24.39 7.60
CA ARG A 947 9.52 -24.11 6.25
C ARG A 947 8.63 -25.26 5.76
N ARG A 948 7.49 -24.92 5.15
CA ARG A 948 6.64 -25.87 4.44
C ARG A 948 6.79 -25.77 2.92
N ARG A 949 6.57 -26.90 2.24
CA ARG A 949 6.57 -27.02 0.78
C ARG A 949 5.51 -28.04 0.35
N LEU A 950 4.77 -27.75 -0.72
CA LEU A 950 3.91 -28.73 -1.37
C LEU A 950 4.78 -29.69 -2.21
N VAL A 951 4.63 -31.00 -1.97
CA VAL A 951 5.35 -32.07 -2.64
C VAL A 951 4.37 -32.95 -3.41
N LEU A 952 4.65 -33.15 -4.69
CA LEU A 952 3.91 -34.03 -5.58
C LEU A 952 4.38 -35.47 -5.38
N ARG A 953 3.45 -36.40 -5.09
CA ARG A 953 3.72 -37.84 -5.10
C ARG A 953 3.33 -38.47 -6.44
N LYS A 954 4.00 -39.58 -6.80
CA LYS A 954 3.64 -40.41 -7.95
C LYS A 954 2.15 -40.79 -7.88
N CYS A 955 1.46 -40.77 -9.02
CA CYS A 955 0.02 -40.98 -9.12
C CYS A 955 -0.43 -42.21 -8.32
N ASP A 956 -1.54 -42.05 -7.61
CA ASP A 956 -2.23 -43.17 -6.99
C ASP A 956 -2.57 -44.20 -8.08
N SER A 957 -2.08 -45.43 -7.90
CA SER A 957 -2.23 -46.53 -8.85
C SER A 957 -3.69 -46.91 -9.10
N LYS A 958 -4.62 -46.45 -8.24
CA LYS A 958 -6.06 -46.70 -8.38
C LYS A 958 -6.84 -45.59 -9.08
N THR A 959 -6.37 -44.34 -9.03
CA THR A 959 -7.15 -43.17 -9.50
C THR A 959 -6.49 -42.39 -10.62
N GLY A 960 -5.20 -42.62 -10.90
CA GLY A 960 -4.45 -41.94 -11.97
C GLY A 960 -4.23 -40.44 -11.71
N LYS A 961 -4.69 -39.91 -10.56
CA LYS A 961 -4.57 -38.49 -10.21
C LYS A 961 -3.30 -38.21 -9.40
N PRO A 962 -2.66 -37.05 -9.61
CA PRO A 962 -1.55 -36.60 -8.77
C PRO A 962 -2.01 -36.42 -7.32
N SER A 963 -1.27 -37.00 -6.37
CA SER A 963 -1.49 -36.82 -4.93
C SER A 963 -0.48 -35.82 -4.37
N TYR A 964 -0.91 -34.93 -3.47
CA TYR A 964 -0.07 -33.88 -2.89
C TYR A 964 0.08 -34.08 -1.38
N THR A 965 1.28 -33.85 -0.88
CA THR A 965 1.62 -33.85 0.56
C THR A 965 2.36 -32.56 0.89
N TYR A 966 2.29 -32.13 2.14
CA TYR A 966 3.04 -31.00 2.67
C TYR A 966 4.30 -31.53 3.35
N SER A 967 5.46 -31.20 2.79
CA SER A 967 6.73 -31.40 3.48
C SER A 967 7.00 -30.20 4.39
N ILE A 968 7.32 -30.47 5.65
CA ILE A 968 7.81 -29.48 6.59
C ILE A 968 9.24 -29.83 6.97
N SER A 969 10.11 -28.82 6.96
CA SER A 969 11.52 -28.98 7.27
C SER A 969 11.95 -27.96 8.30
N TRP A 970 12.76 -28.41 9.26
CA TRP A 970 13.45 -27.57 10.23
C TRP A 970 14.85 -28.13 10.45
N GLN A 971 15.77 -27.28 10.88
CA GLN A 971 17.17 -27.62 11.00
C GLN A 971 17.70 -27.05 12.32
N GLU A 972 18.40 -27.87 13.10
CA GLU A 972 19.09 -27.40 14.32
C GLU A 972 20.36 -26.57 13.99
N THR A 973 20.88 -26.64 12.76
CA THR A 973 22.07 -25.92 12.28
C THR A 973 21.83 -25.23 10.92
N PRO A 974 22.68 -24.28 10.45
CA PRO A 974 22.21 -23.28 9.47
C PRO A 974 22.41 -23.67 7.99
N ALA A 975 21.38 -24.26 7.37
CA ALA A 975 21.10 -24.15 5.93
C ALA A 975 19.67 -23.60 5.71
N LYS A 976 19.11 -23.69 4.49
CA LYS A 976 18.05 -22.83 3.88
C LYS A 976 16.88 -22.30 4.76
N SER A 977 16.47 -22.96 5.85
CA SER A 977 15.49 -22.46 6.85
C SER A 977 16.04 -21.31 7.73
N ALA A 978 17.35 -21.26 7.94
CA ALA A 978 18.05 -20.23 8.72
C ALA A 978 17.93 -18.82 8.14
N ARG A 979 17.56 -18.68 6.86
CA ARG A 979 17.33 -17.38 6.21
C ARG A 979 16.22 -16.55 6.89
N LEU A 980 15.26 -17.20 7.55
CA LEU A 980 14.22 -16.54 8.33
C LEU A 980 14.78 -15.72 9.48
N GLN A 981 15.85 -16.22 10.11
CA GLN A 981 16.53 -15.57 11.23
C GLN A 981 17.54 -14.52 10.76
N GLU A 982 17.83 -14.45 9.47
CA GLU A 982 18.75 -13.44 8.93
C GLU A 982 18.06 -12.09 8.80
N LEU A 983 18.73 -11.05 9.28
CA LEU A 983 18.25 -9.68 9.17
C LEU A 983 18.47 -9.16 7.73
N PRO A 984 17.47 -8.51 7.12
CA PRO A 984 17.59 -7.96 5.78
C PRO A 984 18.61 -6.82 5.75
N ASN A 985 19.43 -6.80 4.71
CA ASN A 985 20.46 -5.78 4.48
C ASN A 985 20.52 -5.33 3.00
N HIS A 986 19.40 -5.46 2.28
CA HIS A 986 19.36 -5.23 0.84
C HIS A 986 19.73 -3.80 0.43
N ASN A 987 19.41 -2.82 1.29
CA ASN A 987 19.70 -1.40 1.11
C ASN A 987 20.82 -0.91 2.04
N SER A 988 21.67 -1.83 2.53
CA SER A 988 22.69 -1.53 3.55
C SER A 988 22.12 -0.95 4.85
N GLN A 989 20.87 -1.28 5.22
CA GLN A 989 20.27 -0.78 6.47
C GLN A 989 21.05 -1.24 7.72
N ILE A 990 21.47 -2.51 7.77
CA ILE A 990 22.31 -3.06 8.83
C ILE A 990 23.76 -2.61 8.61
N GLY A 991 24.22 -2.62 7.37
CA GLY A 991 25.58 -2.26 6.99
C GLY A 991 25.97 -0.83 7.36
N SER A 992 25.07 0.13 7.14
CA SER A 992 25.28 1.55 7.47
C SER A 992 25.37 1.78 8.98
N LEU A 993 24.45 1.20 9.76
CA LEU A 993 24.50 1.27 11.23
C LEU A 993 25.77 0.59 11.77
N LEU A 994 26.11 -0.60 11.27
CA LEU A 994 27.31 -1.34 11.65
C LEU A 994 28.58 -0.53 11.37
N LYS A 995 28.65 0.12 10.21
CA LYS A 995 29.76 0.99 9.83
C LYS A 995 29.87 2.21 10.76
N ASN A 996 28.75 2.81 11.12
CA ASN A 996 28.71 3.98 12.00
C ASN A 996 29.15 3.63 13.42
N VAL A 997 28.59 2.57 14.02
CA VAL A 997 28.98 2.13 15.37
C VAL A 997 30.45 1.68 15.42
N ARG A 998 30.93 0.97 14.40
CA ARG A 998 32.34 0.56 14.31
C ARG A 998 33.28 1.77 14.29
N LYS A 999 32.96 2.76 13.47
CA LYS A 999 33.75 4.01 13.38
C LYS A 999 33.74 4.79 14.70
N LYS A 1000 32.58 4.91 15.34
CA LYS A 1000 32.45 5.54 16.68
C LYS A 1000 33.27 4.81 17.74
N SER A 1001 33.36 3.48 17.64
CA SER A 1001 34.18 2.64 18.52
C SER A 1001 35.67 2.70 18.20
N GLY A 1002 36.11 3.48 17.21
CA GLY A 1002 37.53 3.60 16.83
C GLY A 1002 38.12 2.37 16.15
N LEU A 1003 37.29 1.41 15.71
CA LEU A 1003 37.76 0.14 15.16
C LEU A 1003 37.90 0.20 13.64
N SER A 1004 39.01 -0.29 13.10
CA SER A 1004 39.13 -0.58 11.66
C SER A 1004 38.37 -1.87 11.30
N GLN A 1005 38.02 -2.07 10.02
CA GLN A 1005 37.42 -3.33 9.57
C GLN A 1005 38.34 -4.52 9.86
N LYS A 1006 39.65 -4.35 9.71
CA LYS A 1006 40.66 -5.37 10.03
C LYS A 1006 40.68 -5.69 11.53
N ARG A 1007 40.66 -4.66 12.38
CA ARG A 1007 40.67 -4.86 13.84
C ARG A 1007 39.40 -5.53 14.35
N LEU A 1008 38.23 -5.11 13.86
CA LEU A 1008 36.97 -5.77 14.21
C LEU A 1008 36.96 -7.22 13.73
N ALA A 1009 37.54 -7.50 12.56
CA ALA A 1009 37.65 -8.87 12.04
C ALA A 1009 38.50 -9.78 12.94
N GLU A 1010 39.64 -9.28 13.42
CA GLU A 1010 40.49 -9.97 14.39
C GLU A 1010 39.74 -10.29 15.69
N LEU A 1011 39.05 -9.29 16.26
CA LEU A 1011 38.32 -9.43 17.53
C LEU A 1011 37.11 -10.38 17.44
N SER A 1012 36.52 -10.54 16.26
CA SER A 1012 35.34 -11.38 16.03
C SER A 1012 35.66 -12.69 15.29
N CYS A 1013 36.94 -13.04 15.15
CA CYS A 1013 37.43 -14.23 14.44
C CYS A 1013 36.82 -14.39 13.03
N THR A 1014 36.80 -13.31 12.25
CA THR A 1014 36.27 -13.29 10.88
C THR A 1014 37.24 -12.61 9.90
N HIS A 1015 36.85 -12.45 8.65
CA HIS A 1015 37.64 -11.76 7.63
C HIS A 1015 37.16 -10.32 7.44
N ALA A 1016 38.11 -9.39 7.27
CA ALA A 1016 37.80 -7.97 7.02
C ALA A 1016 36.91 -7.76 5.78
N GLY A 1017 37.07 -8.61 4.76
CA GLY A 1017 36.21 -8.61 3.58
C GLY A 1017 34.74 -8.89 3.90
N THR A 1018 34.45 -9.80 4.85
CA THR A 1018 33.09 -10.10 5.29
C THR A 1018 32.43 -8.87 5.92
N ILE A 1019 33.16 -8.15 6.77
CA ILE A 1019 32.67 -6.91 7.39
C ILE A 1019 32.41 -5.86 6.32
N ASN A 1020 33.33 -5.67 5.38
CA ASN A 1020 33.14 -4.73 4.28
C ASN A 1020 31.91 -5.08 3.42
N HIS A 1021 31.69 -6.36 3.13
CA HIS A 1021 30.52 -6.81 2.37
C HIS A 1021 29.19 -6.59 3.10
N ILE A 1022 29.18 -6.68 4.44
CA ILE A 1022 28.00 -6.31 5.24
C ILE A 1022 27.80 -4.79 5.18
N GLU A 1023 28.85 -3.99 5.44
CA GLU A 1023 28.79 -2.52 5.48
C GLU A 1023 28.40 -1.88 4.15
N SER A 1024 28.76 -2.52 3.04
CA SER A 1024 28.40 -2.08 1.68
C SER A 1024 27.02 -2.55 1.22
N GLY A 1025 26.36 -3.43 1.98
CA GLY A 1025 25.11 -4.05 1.55
C GLY A 1025 25.28 -5.07 0.41
N TYR A 1026 26.51 -5.53 0.15
CA TYR A 1026 26.80 -6.64 -0.76
C TYR A 1026 26.22 -7.95 -0.20
N ILE A 1027 26.44 -8.21 1.09
CA ILE A 1027 25.73 -9.25 1.82
C ILE A 1027 24.30 -8.75 2.10
N LYS A 1028 23.33 -9.33 1.40
CA LYS A 1028 21.91 -8.93 1.40
C LYS A 1028 21.14 -9.37 2.64
N SER A 1029 21.67 -10.32 3.41
CA SER A 1029 21.09 -10.76 4.68
C SER A 1029 22.18 -11.19 5.65
N VAL A 1030 22.03 -10.84 6.92
CA VAL A 1030 23.07 -11.02 7.93
C VAL A 1030 22.54 -11.88 9.07
N ARG A 1031 23.31 -12.89 9.49
CA ARG A 1031 22.94 -13.75 10.61
C ARG A 1031 22.94 -12.99 11.93
N ARG A 1032 21.90 -13.17 12.74
CA ARG A 1032 21.78 -12.57 14.08
C ARG A 1032 22.94 -12.94 14.99
N SER A 1033 23.25 -14.23 15.09
CA SER A 1033 24.36 -14.73 15.92
C SER A 1033 25.72 -14.19 15.49
N PHE A 1034 25.88 -13.82 14.21
CA PHE A 1034 27.09 -13.17 13.74
C PHE A 1034 27.11 -11.69 14.14
N LEU A 1035 25.99 -10.96 13.96
CA LEU A 1035 25.87 -9.58 14.40
C LEU A 1035 26.04 -9.42 15.91
N GLU A 1036 25.45 -10.32 16.70
CA GLU A 1036 25.59 -10.34 18.16
C GLU A 1036 27.06 -10.37 18.58
N LYS A 1037 27.85 -11.30 18.02
CA LYS A 1037 29.30 -11.37 18.24
C LYS A 1037 30.05 -10.09 17.85
N LEU A 1038 29.57 -9.37 16.83
CA LEU A 1038 30.16 -8.08 16.45
C LEU A 1038 29.82 -6.99 17.48
N LEU A 1039 28.59 -6.97 17.98
CA LEU A 1039 28.10 -5.95 18.90
C LEU A 1039 28.85 -5.93 20.24
N ASP A 1040 29.34 -7.07 20.71
CA ASP A 1040 30.14 -7.18 21.93
C ASP A 1040 31.44 -6.36 21.90
N ASN A 1041 31.91 -5.99 20.70
CA ASN A 1041 33.15 -5.26 20.49
C ASN A 1041 32.98 -3.73 20.41
N PHE A 1042 31.74 -3.23 20.50
CA PHE A 1042 31.45 -1.81 20.29
C PHE A 1042 31.14 -1.04 21.57
N ILE A 1043 31.42 0.26 21.56
CA ILE A 1043 30.98 1.18 22.62
C ILE A 1043 29.45 1.34 22.59
N ASP A 1044 28.86 1.68 23.74
CA ASP A 1044 27.43 1.95 23.81
C ASP A 1044 27.08 3.27 23.11
N CYS A 1045 26.18 3.19 22.14
CA CYS A 1045 25.64 4.33 21.40
C CYS A 1045 24.26 3.97 20.81
N GLY A 1046 23.55 4.98 20.28
CA GLY A 1046 22.21 4.78 19.70
C GLY A 1046 22.18 3.73 18.58
N GLU A 1047 23.19 3.68 17.71
CA GLU A 1047 23.27 2.68 16.64
C GLU A 1047 23.51 1.25 17.17
N LYS A 1048 24.34 1.10 18.22
CA LYS A 1048 24.50 -0.19 18.91
C LYS A 1048 23.19 -0.64 19.53
N ALA A 1049 22.46 0.28 20.17
CA ALA A 1049 21.17 -0.01 20.77
C ALA A 1049 20.12 -0.43 19.72
N ALA A 1050 20.06 0.27 18.58
CA ALA A 1050 19.16 -0.08 17.47
C ALA A 1050 19.47 -1.46 16.88
N LEU A 1051 20.75 -1.77 16.65
CA LEU A 1051 21.18 -3.10 16.16
C LEU A 1051 20.92 -4.19 17.21
N LYS A 1052 21.20 -3.92 18.49
CA LYS A 1052 20.96 -4.86 19.59
C LYS A 1052 19.46 -5.16 19.74
N ARG A 1053 18.59 -4.15 19.64
CA ARG A 1053 17.13 -4.31 19.68
C ARG A 1053 16.63 -5.28 18.62
N ILE A 1054 17.05 -5.10 17.36
CA ILE A 1054 16.58 -5.98 16.28
C ILE A 1054 17.21 -7.38 16.34
N VAL A 1055 18.46 -7.51 16.78
CA VAL A 1055 19.14 -8.82 16.95
C VAL A 1055 18.47 -9.64 18.05
N MET A 1056 18.09 -8.99 19.16
CA MET A 1056 17.44 -9.60 20.32
C MET A 1056 15.92 -9.74 20.16
N SER A 1057 15.33 -9.25 19.08
CA SER A 1057 13.87 -9.28 18.85
C SER A 1057 13.32 -10.70 18.69
N ASP A 1058 12.02 -10.87 18.98
CA ASP A 1058 11.31 -12.13 18.71
C ASP A 1058 10.74 -12.19 17.28
N ILE A 1059 11.05 -11.18 16.45
CA ILE A 1059 10.55 -11.01 15.08
C ILE A 1059 11.53 -11.64 14.10
N TRP A 1060 11.08 -12.31 13.05
CA TRP A 1060 11.88 -12.78 11.92
C TRP A 1060 11.44 -12.11 10.62
N PHE A 1061 12.19 -12.31 9.53
CA PHE A 1061 11.83 -11.74 8.22
C PHE A 1061 11.73 -12.83 7.16
N ASP A 1062 10.59 -12.88 6.48
CA ASP A 1062 10.34 -13.81 5.39
C ASP A 1062 10.04 -13.06 4.09
N GLU A 1063 10.40 -13.68 2.98
CA GLU A 1063 10.34 -13.10 1.65
C GLU A 1063 9.00 -13.43 0.99
N VAL A 1064 8.30 -12.42 0.47
CA VAL A 1064 7.07 -12.58 -0.31
C VAL A 1064 7.38 -13.31 -1.62
N VAL A 1065 6.66 -14.39 -1.90
CA VAL A 1065 6.81 -15.16 -3.15
C VAL A 1065 5.60 -15.02 -4.08
N SER A 1066 4.42 -14.71 -3.56
CA SER A 1066 3.25 -14.39 -4.38
C SER A 1066 2.27 -13.48 -3.65
N VAL A 1067 1.53 -12.69 -4.44
CA VAL A 1067 0.39 -11.89 -4.00
C VAL A 1067 -0.69 -12.10 -5.05
N GLU A 1068 -1.72 -12.86 -4.72
CA GLU A 1068 -2.79 -13.30 -5.65
C GLU A 1068 -4.14 -12.76 -5.19
N GLU A 1069 -5.00 -12.32 -6.11
CA GLU A 1069 -6.35 -11.86 -5.79
C GLU A 1069 -7.32 -13.06 -5.68
N CYS A 1070 -8.13 -13.11 -4.62
CA CYS A 1070 -8.94 -14.29 -4.26
C CYS A 1070 -10.46 -14.08 -4.32
N GLY A 1071 -10.94 -12.87 -4.63
CA GLY A 1071 -12.37 -12.56 -4.73
C GLY A 1071 -12.89 -11.71 -3.56
N PHE A 1072 -14.21 -11.71 -3.33
CA PHE A 1072 -14.87 -10.92 -2.28
C PHE A 1072 -15.33 -11.80 -1.11
N GLU A 1073 -14.94 -11.45 0.12
CA GLU A 1073 -15.31 -12.16 1.35
C GLU A 1073 -15.67 -11.16 2.45
N PRO A 1074 -16.60 -11.48 3.39
CA PRO A 1074 -16.80 -10.70 4.61
C PRO A 1074 -15.48 -10.56 5.37
N VAL A 1075 -15.18 -9.36 5.83
CA VAL A 1075 -13.91 -9.06 6.50
C VAL A 1075 -14.12 -8.54 7.92
N TYR A 1076 -13.11 -8.73 8.75
CA TYR A 1076 -13.10 -8.63 10.20
C TYR A 1076 -11.80 -7.96 10.63
N ASP A 1077 -11.82 -7.26 11.75
CA ASP A 1077 -10.63 -6.62 12.30
C ASP A 1077 -10.69 -6.57 13.83
N ILE A 1078 -9.53 -6.41 14.46
CA ILE A 1078 -9.38 -6.26 15.92
C ILE A 1078 -8.52 -5.05 16.25
N GLU A 1079 -8.91 -4.34 17.30
CA GLU A 1079 -8.15 -3.19 17.79
C GLU A 1079 -7.30 -3.57 19.00
N VAL A 1080 -6.03 -3.14 19.02
CA VAL A 1080 -5.06 -3.46 20.07
C VAL A 1080 -4.40 -2.17 20.55
N LEU A 1081 -5.07 -1.48 21.46
CA LEU A 1081 -4.64 -0.20 22.07
C LEU A 1081 -4.70 -0.24 23.62
N PRO A 1082 -3.97 -1.14 24.27
CA PRO A 1082 -3.98 -1.22 25.73
C PRO A 1082 -3.32 0.02 26.36
N ASP A 1083 -3.93 0.59 27.39
CA ASP A 1083 -3.35 1.62 28.27
C ASP A 1083 -2.71 2.81 27.52
N ASP A 1084 -3.36 3.31 26.47
CA ASP A 1084 -2.87 4.38 25.58
C ASP A 1084 -1.55 4.05 24.83
N ARG A 1085 -1.10 2.79 24.82
CA ARG A 1085 0.10 2.35 24.07
C ARG A 1085 -0.26 1.98 22.64
N ASN A 1086 0.52 2.53 21.70
CA ASN A 1086 0.37 2.30 20.27
C ASN A 1086 0.96 0.94 19.84
N ILE A 1087 0.29 -0.16 20.21
CA ILE A 1087 0.71 -1.51 19.80
C ILE A 1087 0.29 -1.78 18.34
N GLN A 1088 -1.00 -1.59 18.03
CA GLN A 1088 -1.55 -1.59 16.65
C GLN A 1088 -1.06 -2.72 15.72
N ASN A 1089 -0.77 -3.89 16.29
CA ASN A 1089 -0.40 -5.07 15.54
C ASN A 1089 -0.92 -6.34 16.21
N PHE A 1090 -0.98 -7.44 15.47
CA PHE A 1090 -1.27 -8.78 15.99
C PHE A 1090 -0.71 -9.86 15.07
N ILE A 1091 -0.61 -11.09 15.58
CA ILE A 1091 -0.12 -12.25 14.83
C ILE A 1091 -1.30 -13.02 14.22
N GLY A 1092 -1.23 -13.26 12.91
CA GLY A 1092 -2.24 -14.02 12.18
C GLY A 1092 -1.74 -14.76 10.95
N GLY A 1093 -2.67 -15.35 10.22
CA GLY A 1093 -2.39 -16.18 9.04
C GLY A 1093 -1.92 -17.59 9.37
N ASP A 1094 -1.48 -18.31 8.35
CA ASP A 1094 -0.95 -19.66 8.44
C ASP A 1094 0.58 -19.60 8.64
N GLY A 1095 1.00 -19.68 9.91
CA GLY A 1095 2.39 -19.69 10.34
C GLY A 1095 2.93 -18.37 10.92
N GLY A 1096 2.06 -17.50 11.42
CA GLY A 1096 2.43 -16.40 12.31
C GLY A 1096 3.03 -15.18 11.61
N ILE A 1097 2.26 -14.56 10.71
CA ILE A 1097 2.62 -13.30 10.06
C ILE A 1097 2.18 -12.12 10.94
N ILE A 1098 2.99 -11.07 11.01
CA ILE A 1098 2.68 -9.87 11.81
C ILE A 1098 1.90 -8.87 10.95
N LEU A 1099 0.71 -8.48 11.44
CA LEU A 1099 -0.32 -7.69 10.77
C LEU A 1099 -0.54 -6.36 11.51
N HIS A 1100 -0.90 -5.27 10.81
CA HIS A 1100 -0.99 -3.89 11.35
C HIS A 1100 -2.43 -3.31 11.27
N ASN A 1101 -2.79 -2.46 12.25
CA ASN A 1101 -4.07 -1.71 12.34
C ASN A 1101 -3.92 -0.25 11.87
N THR A 1102 -4.69 0.28 10.91
CA THR A 1102 -4.37 1.60 10.27
C THR A 1102 -4.58 2.84 11.21
N PHE A 1103 -3.74 3.87 11.08
CA PHE A 1103 -3.71 5.33 11.48
C PHE A 1103 -2.20 5.68 11.48
N ARG A 1104 -1.76 6.92 11.19
CA ARG A 1104 -0.30 7.24 11.07
C ARG A 1104 0.20 8.17 12.19
N PRO A 1105 0.32 7.68 13.43
CA PRO A 1105 0.80 8.46 14.56
C PRO A 1105 2.25 8.91 14.38
N GLU A 1106 3.06 8.23 13.58
CA GLU A 1106 4.48 8.55 13.37
C GLU A 1106 4.67 9.95 12.76
N ARG A 1107 3.75 10.38 11.88
CA ARG A 1107 3.81 11.72 11.28
C ARG A 1107 3.45 12.80 12.30
N VAL A 1108 2.51 12.52 13.21
CA VAL A 1108 2.13 13.42 14.31
C VAL A 1108 3.28 13.53 15.32
N ILE A 1109 3.92 12.40 15.66
CA ILE A 1109 5.12 12.37 16.52
C ILE A 1109 6.22 13.22 15.90
N GLN A 1110 6.56 12.98 14.63
CA GLN A 1110 7.60 13.74 13.93
C GLN A 1110 7.34 15.25 13.96
N MET A 1111 6.10 15.70 13.74
CA MET A 1111 5.75 17.12 13.80
C MET A 1111 5.84 17.65 15.23
N ALA A 1112 5.26 16.94 16.21
CA ALA A 1112 5.25 17.33 17.61
C ALA A 1112 6.66 17.47 18.19
N GLU A 1113 7.56 16.51 17.91
CA GLU A 1113 8.97 16.55 18.33
C GLU A 1113 9.68 17.77 17.75
N ASN A 1114 9.52 18.02 16.45
CA ASN A 1114 10.15 19.15 15.77
C ASN A 1114 9.54 20.51 16.16
N MET A 1115 8.35 20.51 16.75
CA MET A 1115 7.70 21.68 17.36
C MET A 1115 8.01 21.84 18.87
N GLY A 1116 8.77 20.92 19.47
CA GLY A 1116 9.11 20.94 20.90
C GLY A 1116 7.95 20.59 21.84
N LEU A 1117 6.92 19.91 21.33
CA LEU A 1117 5.78 19.42 22.10
C LEU A 1117 6.03 17.97 22.55
N ASP A 1118 5.45 17.58 23.69
CA ASP A 1118 5.47 16.19 24.12
C ASP A 1118 4.58 15.33 23.21
N PRO A 1119 5.15 14.42 22.39
CA PRO A 1119 4.37 13.61 21.46
C PRO A 1119 3.32 12.73 22.15
N LYS A 1120 3.59 12.28 23.39
CA LYS A 1120 2.65 11.44 24.15
C LYS A 1120 1.41 12.21 24.53
N LYS A 1121 1.59 13.45 25.02
CA LYS A 1121 0.48 14.35 25.36
C LYS A 1121 -0.30 14.74 24.11
N VAL A 1122 0.39 15.01 23.00
CA VAL A 1122 -0.25 15.38 21.72
C VAL A 1122 -1.11 14.25 21.17
N LEU A 1123 -0.61 13.02 21.17
CA LEU A 1123 -1.35 11.85 20.70
C LEU A 1123 -2.58 11.55 21.57
N LYS A 1124 -2.47 11.71 22.89
CA LYS A 1124 -3.58 11.45 23.82
C LYS A 1124 -4.81 12.33 23.57
N ASN A 1125 -4.61 13.52 23.00
CA ASN A 1125 -5.67 14.48 22.72
C ASN A 1125 -6.13 14.44 21.25
N ILE A 1126 -5.72 13.44 20.46
CA ILE A 1126 -6.21 13.18 19.11
C ILE A 1126 -7.01 11.87 19.13
N PHE A 1127 -8.33 12.00 19.16
CA PHE A 1127 -9.27 10.89 19.16
C PHE A 1127 -9.56 10.45 17.74
N VAL A 1128 -9.05 9.29 17.33
CA VAL A 1128 -9.23 8.80 15.97
C VAL A 1128 -10.45 7.88 15.90
N ALA A 1129 -11.37 8.18 14.99
CA ALA A 1129 -12.47 7.30 14.63
C ALA A 1129 -12.29 6.86 13.17
N ARG A 1130 -12.66 5.65 12.80
CA ARG A 1130 -12.58 5.20 11.40
C ARG A 1130 -13.96 5.07 10.79
N ALA A 1131 -14.27 5.88 9.77
CA ALA A 1131 -15.44 5.69 8.93
C ALA A 1131 -15.18 4.58 7.89
N PHE A 1132 -16.10 3.62 7.79
CA PHE A 1132 -15.92 2.43 6.93
C PHE A 1132 -16.85 2.42 5.71
N ASN A 1133 -17.90 3.24 5.75
CA ASN A 1133 -18.86 3.50 4.69
C ASN A 1133 -19.59 4.82 5.01
N SER A 1134 -20.34 5.36 4.06
CA SER A 1134 -21.02 6.65 4.14
C SER A 1134 -22.01 6.74 5.30
N ASP A 1135 -22.69 5.65 5.66
CA ASP A 1135 -23.61 5.62 6.81
C ASP A 1135 -22.86 5.62 8.15
N HIS A 1136 -21.76 4.87 8.24
CA HIS A 1136 -20.89 4.91 9.42
C HIS A 1136 -20.26 6.28 9.61
N GLN A 1137 -19.84 6.93 8.51
CA GLN A 1137 -19.36 8.30 8.53
C GLN A 1137 -20.39 9.25 9.15
N VAL A 1138 -21.68 9.10 8.80
CA VAL A 1138 -22.80 9.86 9.41
C VAL A 1138 -22.97 9.55 10.89
N VAL A 1139 -23.00 8.28 11.27
CA VAL A 1139 -23.19 7.85 12.67
C VAL A 1139 -22.04 8.30 13.58
N LEU A 1140 -20.79 8.26 13.09
CA LEU A 1140 -19.64 8.76 13.83
C LEU A 1140 -19.80 10.23 14.18
N VAL A 1141 -20.31 11.03 13.25
CA VAL A 1141 -20.60 12.45 13.51
C VAL A 1141 -21.68 12.60 14.58
N ASP A 1142 -22.70 11.76 14.60
CA ASP A 1142 -23.69 11.79 15.68
C ASP A 1142 -23.09 11.42 17.05
N LYS A 1143 -22.20 10.43 17.12
CA LYS A 1143 -21.51 10.05 18.37
C LYS A 1143 -20.48 11.07 18.85
N ILE A 1144 -19.91 11.85 17.94
CA ILE A 1144 -18.96 12.91 18.29
C ILE A 1144 -19.62 13.93 19.22
N LYS A 1145 -20.94 14.12 19.17
CA LYS A 1145 -21.70 14.99 20.10
C LYS A 1145 -21.40 14.69 21.58
N ASP A 1146 -21.29 13.43 21.94
CA ASP A 1146 -21.06 12.99 23.32
C ASP A 1146 -19.61 13.28 23.74
N ILE A 1147 -18.66 12.98 22.84
CA ILE A 1147 -17.21 13.14 23.09
C ILE A 1147 -16.81 14.61 23.16
N VAL A 1148 -17.52 15.49 22.43
CA VAL A 1148 -17.19 16.92 22.34
C VAL A 1148 -17.19 17.58 23.72
N LYS A 1149 -18.21 17.32 24.54
CA LYS A 1149 -18.31 17.86 25.90
C LYS A 1149 -17.35 17.18 26.86
N GLU A 1150 -17.23 15.85 26.80
CA GLU A 1150 -16.39 15.07 27.72
C GLU A 1150 -14.89 15.38 27.57
N LYS A 1151 -14.42 15.54 26.33
CA LYS A 1151 -12.98 15.65 26.01
C LYS A 1151 -12.54 17.06 25.60
N ASN A 1152 -13.42 18.06 25.72
CA ASN A 1152 -13.18 19.42 25.26
C ASN A 1152 -12.68 19.47 23.79
N VAL A 1153 -13.41 18.81 22.89
CA VAL A 1153 -13.03 18.76 21.46
C VAL A 1153 -13.29 20.11 20.82
N LYS A 1154 -12.26 20.69 20.20
CA LYS A 1154 -12.34 21.97 19.48
C LYS A 1154 -12.06 21.87 17.98
N LEU A 1155 -11.72 20.67 17.50
CA LEU A 1155 -11.53 20.39 16.08
C LEU A 1155 -12.05 19.00 15.69
N ILE A 1156 -12.79 18.92 14.60
CA ILE A 1156 -13.16 17.66 13.93
C ILE A 1156 -12.52 17.65 12.55
N ILE A 1157 -11.79 16.59 12.22
CA ILE A 1157 -11.22 16.36 10.89
C ILE A 1157 -11.92 15.18 10.22
N VAL A 1158 -12.36 15.34 8.98
CA VAL A 1158 -12.85 14.24 8.13
C VAL A 1158 -11.94 14.14 6.91
N ASP A 1159 -11.09 13.10 6.85
CA ASP A 1159 -10.24 12.86 5.69
C ASP A 1159 -11.04 12.16 4.60
N SER A 1160 -11.16 12.82 3.43
CA SER A 1160 -11.90 12.40 2.24
C SER A 1160 -13.41 12.35 2.40
N LEU A 1161 -14.04 13.50 2.70
CA LEU A 1161 -15.47 13.67 2.96
C LEU A 1161 -16.39 12.90 2.00
N THR A 1162 -16.14 12.96 0.69
CA THR A 1162 -17.03 12.34 -0.32
C THR A 1162 -16.60 10.95 -0.78
N SER A 1163 -15.48 10.40 -0.32
CA SER A 1163 -14.94 9.14 -0.86
C SER A 1163 -15.91 7.97 -0.62
N LEU A 1164 -16.38 7.81 0.61
CA LEU A 1164 -17.29 6.75 1.02
C LEU A 1164 -18.68 6.91 0.39
N PHE A 1165 -19.19 8.14 0.32
CA PHE A 1165 -20.45 8.45 -0.38
C PHE A 1165 -20.36 8.20 -1.90
N ARG A 1166 -19.18 8.24 -2.50
CA ARG A 1166 -18.99 7.92 -3.91
C ARG A 1166 -18.90 6.42 -4.14
N SER A 1167 -18.25 5.68 -3.24
CA SER A 1167 -18.11 4.23 -3.35
C SER A 1167 -19.41 3.49 -3.07
N ASP A 1168 -20.23 3.98 -2.14
CA ASP A 1168 -21.45 3.28 -1.72
C ASP A 1168 -22.64 3.50 -2.66
N TYR A 1169 -22.67 4.61 -3.42
CA TYR A 1169 -23.77 4.94 -4.34
C TYR A 1169 -23.29 4.94 -5.80
N ILE A 1170 -23.39 3.78 -6.45
CA ILE A 1170 -22.88 3.52 -7.81
C ILE A 1170 -24.02 3.55 -8.84
N GLY A 1171 -23.87 4.38 -9.87
CA GLY A 1171 -24.82 4.47 -11.00
C GLY A 1171 -25.65 5.75 -11.00
N ARG A 1172 -26.26 6.09 -12.16
CA ARG A 1172 -26.99 7.35 -12.33
C ARG A 1172 -28.30 7.43 -11.54
N GLY A 1173 -28.93 6.29 -11.22
CA GLY A 1173 -30.16 6.22 -10.43
C GLY A 1173 -29.98 6.55 -8.94
N GLU A 1174 -28.78 6.37 -8.40
CA GLU A 1174 -28.46 6.57 -6.97
C GLU A 1174 -27.98 8.01 -6.66
N LEU A 1175 -28.04 8.92 -7.64
CA LEU A 1175 -27.51 10.28 -7.50
C LEU A 1175 -28.30 11.10 -6.46
N ALA A 1176 -29.64 11.03 -6.49
CA ALA A 1176 -30.51 11.77 -5.58
C ALA A 1176 -30.42 11.26 -4.12
N PRO A 1177 -30.48 9.95 -3.84
CA PRO A 1177 -30.24 9.40 -2.50
C PRO A 1177 -28.87 9.80 -1.92
N ARG A 1178 -27.81 9.71 -2.74
CA ARG A 1178 -26.45 10.15 -2.36
C ARG A 1178 -26.41 11.62 -1.97
N GLN A 1179 -27.02 12.47 -2.80
CA GLN A 1179 -27.09 13.91 -2.56
C GLN A 1179 -27.82 14.22 -1.24
N GLN A 1180 -28.99 13.62 -1.00
CA GLN A 1180 -29.76 13.84 0.23
C GLN A 1180 -29.03 13.35 1.49
N ARG A 1181 -28.33 12.21 1.44
CA ARG A 1181 -27.56 11.70 2.59
C ARG A 1181 -26.31 12.53 2.86
N LEU A 1182 -25.58 12.92 1.82
CA LEU A 1182 -24.45 13.83 1.95
C LEU A 1182 -24.87 15.18 2.52
N ASN A 1183 -26.03 15.71 2.11
CA ASN A 1183 -26.56 16.96 2.67
C ASN A 1183 -26.84 16.86 4.17
N ARG A 1184 -27.51 15.78 4.61
CA ARG A 1184 -27.75 15.52 6.03
C ARG A 1184 -26.46 15.42 6.84
N HIS A 1185 -25.44 14.77 6.29
CA HIS A 1185 -24.14 14.64 6.93
C HIS A 1185 -23.45 15.98 7.16
N ILE A 1186 -23.46 16.85 6.15
CA ILE A 1186 -22.86 18.19 6.23
C ILE A 1186 -23.60 19.06 7.24
N HIS A 1187 -24.94 19.04 7.24
CA HIS A 1187 -25.71 19.76 8.26
C HIS A 1187 -25.48 19.25 9.69
N ALA A 1188 -25.18 17.96 9.88
CA ALA A 1188 -24.81 17.43 11.19
C ALA A 1188 -23.45 17.98 11.67
N LEU A 1189 -22.45 18.00 10.78
CA LEU A 1189 -21.14 18.60 11.05
C LEU A 1189 -21.24 20.11 11.34
N GLN A 1190 -22.05 20.84 10.57
CA GLN A 1190 -22.23 22.28 10.75
C GLN A 1190 -22.90 22.61 12.09
N ARG A 1191 -23.96 21.87 12.46
CA ARG A 1191 -24.62 22.02 13.78
C ARG A 1191 -23.66 21.77 14.94
N LEU A 1192 -22.81 20.75 14.82
CA LEU A 1192 -21.77 20.48 15.83
C LEU A 1192 -20.79 21.63 15.99
N ALA A 1193 -20.37 22.22 14.86
CA ALA A 1193 -19.46 23.37 14.85
C ALA A 1193 -20.07 24.56 15.60
N GLU A 1194 -21.31 24.93 15.26
CA GLU A 1194 -22.02 26.09 15.81
C GLU A 1194 -22.34 25.91 17.31
N THR A 1195 -22.94 24.78 17.68
CA THR A 1195 -23.42 24.55 19.05
C THR A 1195 -22.28 24.44 20.07
N ASN A 1196 -21.11 23.97 19.65
CA ASN A 1196 -19.99 23.68 20.56
C ASN A 1196 -18.79 24.63 20.38
N ASN A 1197 -18.94 25.64 19.52
CA ASN A 1197 -17.88 26.56 19.15
C ASN A 1197 -16.57 25.81 18.79
N LEU A 1198 -16.67 24.82 17.89
CA LEU A 1198 -15.55 24.01 17.39
C LEU A 1198 -15.35 24.20 15.89
N ALA A 1199 -14.16 23.92 15.37
CA ALA A 1199 -13.86 23.95 13.95
C ALA A 1199 -14.08 22.58 13.31
N VAL A 1200 -14.58 22.55 12.07
CA VAL A 1200 -14.64 21.33 11.27
C VAL A 1200 -13.78 21.51 10.03
N TYR A 1201 -12.83 20.60 9.80
CA TYR A 1201 -11.97 20.58 8.63
C TYR A 1201 -12.21 19.32 7.82
N VAL A 1202 -12.46 19.47 6.51
CA VAL A 1202 -12.74 18.35 5.62
C VAL A 1202 -11.83 18.39 4.40
N THR A 1203 -11.26 17.25 4.02
CA THR A 1203 -10.59 17.13 2.71
C THR A 1203 -11.55 16.55 1.69
N ASN A 1204 -11.55 17.08 0.47
CA ASN A 1204 -12.47 16.66 -0.57
C ASN A 1204 -11.77 16.37 -1.92
N GLN A 1205 -12.39 15.49 -2.71
CA GLN A 1205 -11.93 15.09 -4.03
C GLN A 1205 -12.44 16.07 -5.11
N VAL A 1206 -11.79 16.10 -6.28
CA VAL A 1206 -12.17 16.95 -7.42
C VAL A 1206 -12.52 16.11 -8.65
N MET A 1207 -13.32 16.68 -9.55
CA MET A 1207 -13.71 16.11 -10.83
C MET A 1207 -13.54 17.17 -11.93
N ALA A 1208 -13.13 16.76 -13.13
CA ALA A 1208 -13.04 17.64 -14.29
C ALA A 1208 -14.45 17.97 -14.84
N ARG A 1209 -14.69 19.22 -15.25
CA ARG A 1209 -15.88 19.69 -15.97
C ARG A 1209 -15.51 20.06 -17.41
N PRO A 1210 -15.70 19.14 -18.39
CA PRO A 1210 -15.29 19.33 -19.79
C PRO A 1210 -16.10 20.37 -20.58
N ASP A 1211 -17.17 20.89 -19.98
CA ASP A 1211 -18.21 21.75 -20.55
C ASP A 1211 -17.95 23.26 -20.34
N MET A 1212 -16.92 23.63 -19.57
CA MET A 1212 -16.61 25.01 -19.20
C MET A 1212 -15.56 25.63 -20.16
N LEU A 1213 -15.99 26.54 -21.04
CA LEU A 1213 -15.14 27.18 -22.07
C LEU A 1213 -14.17 28.26 -21.52
N PHE A 1214 -14.44 28.84 -20.35
CA PHE A 1214 -13.58 29.79 -19.64
C PHE A 1214 -13.74 29.61 -18.11
N GLY A 1215 -12.62 29.51 -17.37
CA GLY A 1215 -12.59 29.25 -15.91
C GLY A 1215 -11.68 28.07 -15.50
N ASP A 1216 -11.57 27.78 -14.19
CA ASP A 1216 -10.87 26.57 -13.69
C ASP A 1216 -11.73 25.33 -14.02
N PRO A 1217 -11.22 24.36 -14.81
CA PRO A 1217 -11.98 23.19 -15.26
C PRO A 1217 -12.18 22.13 -14.16
N THR A 1218 -11.76 22.40 -12.93
CA THR A 1218 -11.81 21.45 -11.82
C THR A 1218 -12.82 21.88 -10.76
N ALA A 1219 -13.82 21.02 -10.51
CA ALA A 1219 -14.83 21.25 -9.49
C ALA A 1219 -14.67 20.26 -8.34
N ALA A 1220 -14.85 20.72 -7.10
CA ALA A 1220 -14.98 19.83 -5.94
C ALA A 1220 -16.17 18.87 -6.14
N ILE A 1221 -16.00 17.62 -5.67
CA ILE A 1221 -17.04 16.60 -5.74
C ILE A 1221 -18.09 16.86 -4.65
N GLY A 1222 -19.36 16.59 -4.96
CA GLY A 1222 -20.49 16.86 -4.05
C GLY A 1222 -21.41 17.99 -4.52
N GLY A 1223 -21.00 18.74 -5.57
CA GLY A 1223 -21.87 19.73 -6.23
C GLY A 1223 -22.29 20.88 -5.30
N HIS A 1224 -23.49 21.43 -5.52
CA HIS A 1224 -24.04 22.54 -4.73
C HIS A 1224 -24.22 22.19 -3.24
N ILE A 1225 -24.33 20.91 -2.89
CA ILE A 1225 -24.56 20.47 -1.51
C ILE A 1225 -23.33 20.74 -0.63
N VAL A 1226 -22.16 20.27 -1.08
CA VAL A 1226 -20.90 20.60 -0.38
C VAL A 1226 -20.58 22.08 -0.55
N GLY A 1227 -20.87 22.65 -1.73
CA GLY A 1227 -20.60 24.06 -2.02
C GLY A 1227 -21.34 25.05 -1.11
N HIS A 1228 -22.62 24.82 -0.81
CA HIS A 1228 -23.40 25.69 0.08
C HIS A 1228 -23.31 25.26 1.56
N GLY A 1229 -22.97 24.01 1.82
CA GLY A 1229 -22.88 23.49 3.19
C GLY A 1229 -21.53 23.70 3.87
N THR A 1230 -20.54 24.28 3.18
CA THR A 1230 -19.21 24.60 3.74
C THR A 1230 -19.02 26.11 3.73
N GLY A 1231 -18.63 26.69 4.87
CA GLY A 1231 -18.56 28.14 5.03
C GLY A 1231 -17.23 28.74 4.58
N VAL A 1232 -16.13 27.97 4.57
CA VAL A 1232 -14.85 28.41 4.03
C VAL A 1232 -14.33 27.34 3.09
N ARG A 1233 -13.97 27.73 1.86
CA ARG A 1233 -13.53 26.79 0.82
C ARG A 1233 -12.17 27.20 0.29
N ILE A 1234 -11.17 26.37 0.55
CA ILE A 1234 -9.81 26.59 0.11
C ILE A 1234 -9.40 25.58 -0.97
N TYR A 1235 -8.93 26.10 -2.08
CA TYR A 1235 -8.31 25.32 -3.13
C TYR A 1235 -6.81 25.22 -2.88
N LEU A 1236 -6.35 24.01 -2.54
CA LEU A 1236 -4.94 23.71 -2.32
C LEU A 1236 -4.28 23.28 -3.63
N ARG A 1237 -3.32 24.08 -4.10
CA ARG A 1237 -2.47 23.81 -5.27
C ARG A 1237 -1.00 23.82 -4.85
N LYS A 1238 -0.14 23.13 -5.59
CA LYS A 1238 1.31 23.19 -5.32
C LYS A 1238 1.91 24.46 -5.93
N GLY A 1239 2.83 25.10 -5.20
CA GLY A 1239 3.52 26.33 -5.59
C GLY A 1239 5.05 26.17 -5.59
N ARG A 1240 5.78 27.28 -5.73
CA ARG A 1240 7.25 27.33 -5.97
C ARG A 1240 8.10 26.72 -4.85
N GLN A 1241 9.25 26.10 -5.16
CA GLN A 1241 10.28 25.67 -4.17
C GLN A 1241 9.76 24.79 -3.00
N GLY A 1242 8.79 23.90 -3.25
CA GLY A 1242 8.22 23.05 -2.21
C GLY A 1242 7.09 23.72 -1.42
N LYS A 1243 6.78 24.98 -1.71
CA LYS A 1243 5.60 25.69 -1.22
C LYS A 1243 4.30 25.09 -1.81
N ARG A 1244 3.20 25.45 -1.18
CA ARG A 1244 1.81 25.14 -1.43
C ARG A 1244 1.11 26.48 -1.48
N ILE A 1245 0.14 26.61 -2.36
CA ILE A 1245 -0.68 27.80 -2.48
C ILE A 1245 -2.09 27.38 -2.07
N ALA A 1246 -2.64 28.02 -1.05
CA ALA A 1246 -4.07 27.97 -0.79
C ALA A 1246 -4.70 29.17 -1.49
N ARG A 1247 -5.76 28.94 -2.27
CA ARG A 1247 -6.61 30.00 -2.79
C ARG A 1247 -7.96 29.96 -2.08
N MET A 1248 -8.42 31.09 -1.57
CA MET A 1248 -9.80 31.23 -1.09
C MET A 1248 -10.73 31.20 -2.30
N ILE A 1249 -11.58 30.18 -2.37
CA ILE A 1249 -12.59 30.04 -3.44
C ILE A 1249 -13.93 30.60 -2.99
N ASP A 1250 -14.28 30.41 -1.72
CA ASP A 1250 -15.57 30.85 -1.18
C ASP A 1250 -15.45 31.15 0.31
N SER A 1251 -16.01 32.29 0.72
CA SER A 1251 -16.13 32.73 2.11
C SER A 1251 -17.26 33.76 2.23
N PRO A 1252 -18.07 33.72 3.31
CA PRO A 1252 -19.15 34.67 3.53
C PRO A 1252 -18.69 36.09 3.91
N SER A 1253 -17.41 36.28 4.25
CA SER A 1253 -16.91 37.58 4.77
C SER A 1253 -15.48 37.92 4.38
N LEU A 1254 -14.68 36.96 3.92
CA LEU A 1254 -13.31 37.19 3.50
C LEU A 1254 -13.24 37.36 1.97
N PRO A 1255 -12.45 38.31 1.46
CA PRO A 1255 -12.25 38.46 0.03
C PRO A 1255 -11.50 37.26 -0.56
N GLU A 1256 -11.69 37.01 -1.86
CA GLU A 1256 -10.83 36.08 -2.59
C GLU A 1256 -9.35 36.50 -2.46
N GLY A 1257 -8.47 35.52 -2.27
CA GLY A 1257 -7.04 35.74 -2.09
C GLY A 1257 -6.24 34.45 -2.21
N GLU A 1258 -4.90 34.56 -2.20
CA GLU A 1258 -3.99 33.42 -2.20
C GLU A 1258 -2.96 33.57 -1.07
N ALA A 1259 -2.60 32.44 -0.44
CA ALA A 1259 -1.52 32.35 0.54
C ALA A 1259 -0.56 31.24 0.17
N VAL A 1260 0.73 31.46 0.44
CA VAL A 1260 1.81 30.55 0.11
C VAL A 1260 2.44 30.01 1.39
N PHE A 1261 2.54 28.69 1.53
CA PHE A 1261 3.05 28.00 2.72
C PHE A 1261 3.88 26.76 2.32
N THR A 1262 4.83 26.28 3.10
CA THR A 1262 5.58 25.03 2.86
C THR A 1262 5.08 23.87 3.74
N VAL A 1263 5.48 22.65 3.39
CA VAL A 1263 5.26 21.46 4.23
C VAL A 1263 6.61 20.77 4.46
N GLY A 1264 7.13 20.86 5.68
CA GLY A 1264 8.43 20.35 6.12
C GLY A 1264 8.34 19.34 7.27
N GLU A 1265 9.45 19.11 7.97
CA GLU A 1265 9.53 18.17 9.11
C GLU A 1265 8.72 18.65 10.32
N LYS A 1266 8.62 19.97 10.51
CA LYS A 1266 7.76 20.64 11.51
C LYS A 1266 6.27 20.67 11.13
N GLY A 1267 5.92 20.22 9.93
CA GLY A 1267 4.57 20.31 9.39
C GLY A 1267 4.40 21.50 8.46
N VAL A 1268 3.37 22.33 8.64
CA VAL A 1268 3.09 23.51 7.80
C VAL A 1268 3.82 24.75 8.34
N GLU A 1269 4.59 25.42 7.49
CA GLU A 1269 5.39 26.60 7.82
C GLU A 1269 5.39 27.61 6.63
N ASP A 1270 5.99 28.79 6.75
CA ASP A 1270 5.98 29.85 5.71
C ASP A 1270 7.04 29.66 4.59
#